data_AF-A0A5C9C6B4-F1
#
_entry.id   AF-A0A5C9C6B4-F1
#
_cell.length_a   1.000
_cell.length_b   1.000
_cell.length_c   1.000
_cell.angle_alpha   90.00
_cell.angle_beta   90.00
_cell.angle_gamma   90.00
#
_symmetry.space_group_name_H-M   'P 1'
#
loop_
_entity.id
_entity.type
_entity.pdbx_description
1 polymer ?
#
loop_
_entity_poly.entity_id
_entity_poly.type
_entity_poly.pdbx_seq_one_letter_code
_entity_poly.pdbx_strand_id
1 'polypeptide(L)'
;LKLMGCDVASFGDYEAPPERAVPLIFDDTFGGVYKKLLFSLDGTKLLGGILVGDASEYGTFSILAKGTQPLPCQPHELLVGKTGGSALGGVDAMPDEAQICSCNNVSKGAICHAIREGNLDSVGAVKSCTRAGTGCGGCMPLVTDLFNAELKKAGKVVVNHLCEHFPLSRTELFAVVKVKELKSFDAVIEHCGQGNGCEICKPAVASILASLWNEVIVGDEHATLQDTNDRFLANMQRGGLYSVVPRVAGGEITPDKLIVLGDVAKKYGLYTKITGGQRFESGHAYGKALRTVKSCVGTTWCRYGVQDSVGFAVRVENRYKGVRAPHKVKMAVSGCVRECAEAQGKDVGLVATEKGYNLYVCGNGGAKPRHADLLVGDIDEETAIKYIDRFFMYYIMTADRLTRTSVWCDKLEGGIGHIRDVVVNDKLGIAAELEAMMQRLVDTYECEWAAVVKDPEKRKRFSQFVNTDETESCIEIVPERGQARPEFWPNEVVSLEQFRMLDGRTLGEHEAEETAAMSDSIEWVPVGKTWDFPKDGGATIKYGKVQIAVFNFSSRGEWYATQNMCPHKKAFVLGRGILGDAAGTPKVACPLHKKTFSLKTGESLQGEEYHIRTFSVRVDGDDVLLKLPSTELLDGELATEIGCQLATSCQTSCSSAAAQPRELLEV
;
A
#
# COMPACT_ATOMS: atom_id res chain seq x y z
N LEU A 1 -26.97 19.69 7.20
CA LEU A 1 -26.53 20.90 7.95
C LEU A 1 -25.53 20.46 9.01
N LYS A 2 -24.57 21.29 9.44
CA LYS A 2 -23.69 20.94 10.57
C LYS A 2 -24.05 21.81 11.78
N LEU A 3 -24.71 21.19 12.76
CA LEU A 3 -24.87 21.72 14.11
C LEU A 3 -23.76 21.13 14.99
N MET A 4 -23.30 21.88 15.99
CA MET A 4 -22.18 21.48 16.85
C MET A 4 -22.56 20.23 17.65
N GLY A 5 -21.87 19.11 17.40
CA GLY A 5 -22.01 17.87 18.17
C GLY A 5 -23.17 16.95 17.77
N CYS A 6 -23.88 17.22 16.67
CA CYS A 6 -24.98 16.39 16.19
C CYS A 6 -24.99 16.33 14.65
N ASP A 7 -24.95 15.12 14.09
CA ASP A 7 -25.04 14.94 12.63
C ASP A 7 -26.47 15.17 12.16
N VAL A 8 -26.65 16.07 11.19
CA VAL A 8 -27.98 16.44 10.66
C VAL A 8 -27.99 16.42 9.14
N ALA A 9 -28.83 15.58 8.56
CA ALA A 9 -28.95 15.41 7.11
C ALA A 9 -30.41 15.44 6.67
N SER A 10 -30.69 16.08 5.54
CA SER A 10 -31.97 15.99 4.84
C SER A 10 -31.75 15.63 3.37
N PHE A 11 -32.70 14.92 2.77
CA PHE A 11 -32.61 14.43 1.40
C PHE A 11 -34.00 14.29 0.77
N GLY A 12 -34.03 14.29 -0.57
CA GLY A 12 -35.27 14.18 -1.33
C GLY A 12 -36.24 15.34 -1.06
N ASP A 13 -37.52 15.08 -1.24
CA ASP A 13 -38.62 15.98 -0.91
C ASP A 13 -38.96 15.84 0.59
N TYR A 14 -38.07 16.33 1.46
CA TYR A 14 -38.18 16.19 2.94
C TYR A 14 -39.26 17.07 3.58
N GLU A 15 -39.91 17.93 2.78
CA GLU A 15 -41.05 18.77 3.13
C GLU A 15 -42.32 18.37 2.35
N ALA A 16 -42.33 17.19 1.69
CA ALA A 16 -43.47 16.72 0.91
C ALA A 16 -44.77 16.76 1.73
N PRO A 17 -45.85 17.36 1.18
CA PRO A 17 -47.04 17.66 1.95
C PRO A 17 -47.92 16.41 2.17
N PRO A 18 -48.84 16.41 3.16
CA PRO A 18 -49.61 15.22 3.55
C PRO A 18 -50.46 14.60 2.43
N GLU A 19 -50.85 15.38 1.42
CA GLU A 19 -51.60 14.91 0.25
C GLU A 19 -50.74 14.09 -0.73
N ARG A 20 -49.42 14.06 -0.52
CA ARG A 20 -48.44 13.35 -1.35
C ARG A 20 -47.57 12.37 -0.56
N ALA A 21 -47.39 12.58 0.74
CA ALA A 21 -46.47 11.81 1.56
C ALA A 21 -47.03 11.37 2.93
N VAL A 22 -46.70 10.13 3.32
CA VAL A 22 -46.94 9.59 4.67
C VAL A 22 -45.61 9.61 5.45
N PRO A 23 -45.54 10.29 6.61
CA PRO A 23 -44.37 10.26 7.47
C PRO A 23 -44.31 8.99 8.31
N LEU A 24 -43.12 8.41 8.44
CA LEU A 24 -42.80 7.40 9.43
C LEU A 24 -41.59 7.90 10.25
N ILE A 25 -41.70 7.84 11.57
CA ILE A 25 -40.78 8.49 12.50
C ILE A 25 -40.22 7.46 13.48
N PHE A 26 -38.91 7.50 13.70
CA PHE A 26 -38.21 6.84 14.78
C PHE A 26 -37.54 7.91 15.64
N ASP A 27 -37.79 7.89 16.94
CA ASP A 27 -37.30 8.87 17.91
C ASP A 27 -36.76 8.12 19.14
N ASP A 28 -35.44 7.94 19.17
CA ASP A 28 -34.72 7.39 20.32
C ASP A 28 -34.13 8.54 21.14
N THR A 29 -34.90 8.95 22.15
CA THR A 29 -34.54 10.01 23.08
C THR A 29 -33.39 9.65 24.03
N PHE A 30 -33.03 8.36 24.15
CA PHE A 30 -31.88 7.91 24.95
C PHE A 30 -30.59 7.86 24.13
N GLY A 31 -30.67 7.41 22.88
CA GLY A 31 -29.57 7.46 21.91
C GLY A 31 -29.33 8.85 21.28
N GLY A 32 -30.30 9.77 21.40
CA GLY A 32 -30.25 11.08 20.77
C GLY A 32 -30.45 11.04 19.25
N VAL A 33 -31.14 10.00 18.75
CA VAL A 33 -31.33 9.73 17.32
C VAL A 33 -32.78 9.97 16.91
N TYR A 34 -32.98 10.85 15.94
CA TYR A 34 -34.29 11.12 15.34
C TYR A 34 -34.23 10.93 13.82
N LYS A 35 -35.09 10.06 13.29
CA LYS A 35 -35.23 9.77 11.85
C LYS A 35 -36.68 9.99 11.45
N LYS A 36 -36.94 10.90 10.51
CA LYS A 36 -38.24 11.10 9.86
C LYS A 36 -38.10 10.78 8.37
N LEU A 37 -38.72 9.71 7.92
CA LEU A 37 -38.77 9.31 6.51
C LEU A 37 -40.15 9.63 5.93
N LEU A 38 -40.20 10.15 4.71
CA LEU A 38 -41.43 10.48 3.98
C LEU A 38 -41.60 9.49 2.82
N PHE A 39 -42.71 8.77 2.82
CA PHE A 39 -43.04 7.75 1.81
C PHE A 39 -44.21 8.20 0.94
N SER A 40 -44.36 7.64 -0.26
CA SER A 40 -45.58 7.79 -1.06
C SER A 40 -46.81 7.23 -0.33
N LEU A 41 -48.02 7.67 -0.72
CA LEU A 41 -49.28 7.27 -0.06
C LEU A 41 -49.55 5.76 -0.04
N ASP A 42 -48.99 5.03 -1.01
CA ASP A 42 -49.04 3.57 -1.15
C ASP A 42 -47.89 2.84 -0.43
N GLY A 43 -46.97 3.58 0.21
CA GLY A 43 -45.78 3.05 0.86
C GLY A 43 -44.70 2.50 -0.08
N THR A 44 -44.87 2.60 -1.40
CA THR A 44 -43.97 1.93 -2.36
C THR A 44 -42.68 2.69 -2.65
N LYS A 45 -42.60 4.00 -2.34
CA LYS A 45 -41.41 4.83 -2.61
C LYS A 45 -41.03 5.68 -1.41
N LEU A 46 -39.73 5.85 -1.21
CA LEU A 46 -39.19 6.89 -0.34
C LEU A 46 -39.13 8.20 -1.14
N LEU A 47 -39.69 9.28 -0.61
CA LEU A 47 -39.73 10.60 -1.24
C LEU A 47 -38.65 11.53 -0.69
N GLY A 48 -38.36 11.42 0.60
CA GLY A 48 -37.36 12.22 1.28
C GLY A 48 -37.27 11.89 2.77
N GLY A 49 -36.50 12.68 3.51
CA GLY A 49 -36.40 12.51 4.95
C GLY A 49 -35.41 13.44 5.64
N ILE A 50 -35.42 13.37 6.97
CA ILE A 50 -34.59 14.12 7.91
C ILE A 50 -33.98 13.12 8.89
N LEU A 51 -32.66 13.19 9.07
CA LEU A 51 -31.88 12.42 10.05
C LEU A 51 -31.19 13.41 11.00
N VAL A 52 -31.23 13.12 12.30
CA VAL A 52 -30.61 13.88 13.39
C VAL A 52 -29.98 12.89 14.36
N GLY A 53 -28.77 13.18 14.84
CA GLY A 53 -28.01 12.31 15.74
C GLY A 53 -27.17 11.29 14.99
N ASP A 54 -27.83 10.39 14.25
CA ASP A 54 -27.19 9.41 13.35
C ASP A 54 -27.61 9.68 11.89
N ALA A 55 -26.63 10.07 11.06
CA ALA A 55 -26.80 10.27 9.62
C ALA A 55 -26.05 9.25 8.76
N SER A 56 -25.59 8.12 9.33
CA SER A 56 -24.79 7.10 8.63
C SER A 56 -25.48 6.53 7.39
N GLU A 57 -26.80 6.40 7.41
CA GLU A 57 -27.63 5.89 6.32
C GLU A 57 -28.00 6.93 5.25
N TYR A 58 -27.55 8.19 5.38
CA TYR A 58 -27.86 9.27 4.44
C TYR A 58 -27.61 8.90 2.96
N GLY A 59 -26.48 8.26 2.68
CA GLY A 59 -26.12 7.86 1.30
C GLY A 59 -27.13 6.86 0.72
N THR A 60 -27.49 5.85 1.50
CA THR A 60 -28.52 4.85 1.19
C THR A 60 -29.86 5.51 0.88
N PHE A 61 -30.38 6.33 1.80
CA PHE A 61 -31.70 6.93 1.64
C PHE A 61 -31.72 8.00 0.52
N SER A 62 -30.61 8.72 0.30
CA SER A 62 -30.49 9.67 -0.84
C SER A 62 -30.53 8.95 -2.19
N ILE A 63 -30.00 7.73 -2.29
CA ILE A 63 -30.10 6.90 -3.49
C ILE A 63 -31.54 6.40 -3.67
N LEU A 64 -32.14 5.82 -2.62
CA LEU A 64 -33.51 5.31 -2.66
C LEU A 64 -34.53 6.42 -3.01
N ALA A 65 -34.39 7.62 -2.44
CA ALA A 65 -35.28 8.75 -2.71
C ALA A 65 -35.13 9.37 -4.11
N LYS A 66 -34.03 9.07 -4.82
CA LYS A 66 -33.83 9.44 -6.24
C LYS A 66 -34.21 8.31 -7.19
N GLY A 67 -34.41 7.09 -6.67
CA GLY A 67 -34.80 5.92 -7.45
C GLY A 67 -36.23 6.04 -7.98
N THR A 68 -36.44 5.63 -9.22
CA THR A 68 -37.78 5.51 -9.80
C THR A 68 -38.48 4.20 -9.45
N GLN A 69 -37.73 3.22 -8.97
CA GLN A 69 -38.20 1.87 -8.64
C GLN A 69 -38.93 1.82 -7.28
N PRO A 70 -39.80 0.81 -7.05
CA PRO A 70 -40.36 0.53 -5.73
C PRO A 70 -39.27 0.16 -4.70
N LEU A 71 -39.58 0.38 -3.41
CA LEU A 71 -38.71 0.00 -2.31
C LEU A 71 -38.53 -1.52 -2.22
N PRO A 72 -37.32 -2.01 -1.92
CA PRO A 72 -37.02 -3.44 -1.80
C PRO A 72 -37.49 -4.06 -0.46
N CYS A 73 -38.10 -3.26 0.42
CA CYS A 73 -38.50 -3.63 1.78
C CYS A 73 -39.71 -2.81 2.23
N GLN A 74 -40.36 -3.20 3.33
CA GLN A 74 -41.45 -2.41 3.91
C GLN A 74 -40.91 -1.11 4.56
N PRO A 75 -41.67 0.00 4.54
CA PRO A 75 -41.22 1.30 5.07
C PRO A 75 -40.61 1.29 6.48
N HIS A 76 -41.10 0.43 7.37
CA HIS A 76 -40.58 0.32 8.74
C HIS A 76 -39.17 -0.30 8.81
N GLU A 77 -38.81 -1.17 7.87
CA GLU A 77 -37.50 -1.84 7.83
C GLU A 77 -36.35 -0.84 7.60
N LEU A 78 -36.64 0.32 6.99
CA LEU A 78 -35.69 1.42 6.81
C LEU A 78 -35.47 2.27 8.08
N LEU A 79 -36.26 2.09 9.13
CA LEU A 79 -36.11 2.84 10.39
C LEU A 79 -35.47 1.99 11.50
N VAL A 80 -35.92 0.74 11.64
CA VAL A 80 -35.47 -0.16 12.72
C VAL A 80 -34.50 -1.25 12.24
N GLY A 81 -34.24 -1.33 10.93
CA GLY A 81 -33.50 -2.42 10.30
C GLY A 81 -34.28 -3.73 10.26
N LYS A 82 -33.77 -4.72 9.53
CA LYS A 82 -34.18 -6.11 9.73
C LYS A 82 -33.43 -6.66 10.95
N THR A 83 -34.10 -7.49 11.74
CA THR A 83 -33.49 -8.24 12.84
C THR A 83 -32.30 -9.07 12.32
N GLY A 84 -31.08 -8.55 12.54
CA GLY A 84 -29.82 -9.21 12.15
C GLY A 84 -29.16 -8.72 10.85
N GLY A 85 -29.45 -7.53 10.30
CA GLY A 85 -28.68 -7.05 9.15
C GLY A 85 -28.90 -5.59 8.73
N SER A 86 -27.93 -5.07 7.95
CA SER A 86 -28.00 -3.75 7.28
C SER A 86 -29.26 -3.63 6.41
N ALA A 87 -29.92 -2.46 6.44
CA ALA A 87 -31.19 -2.20 5.75
C ALA A 87 -31.14 -2.37 4.22
N LEU A 88 -29.95 -2.34 3.60
CA LEU A 88 -29.75 -2.60 2.17
C LEU A 88 -29.36 -4.05 1.83
N GLY A 89 -29.12 -4.93 2.82
CA GLY A 89 -28.46 -6.21 2.58
C GLY A 89 -27.01 -6.06 2.10
N GLY A 90 -26.41 -7.18 1.66
CA GLY A 90 -25.07 -7.17 1.06
C GLY A 90 -25.06 -6.62 -0.37
N VAL A 91 -23.93 -6.74 -1.08
CA VAL A 91 -23.78 -6.33 -2.50
C VAL A 91 -24.84 -6.92 -3.44
N ASP A 92 -25.46 -8.04 -3.06
CA ASP A 92 -26.57 -8.68 -3.76
C ASP A 92 -27.81 -7.80 -3.93
N ALA A 93 -28.11 -6.92 -2.98
CA ALA A 93 -29.34 -6.13 -2.96
C ALA A 93 -29.18 -4.68 -3.46
N MET A 94 -28.00 -4.32 -3.97
CA MET A 94 -27.82 -3.13 -4.81
C MET A 94 -28.49 -3.34 -6.19
N PRO A 95 -29.08 -2.31 -6.83
CA PRO A 95 -29.61 -2.42 -8.20
C PRO A 95 -28.47 -2.57 -9.23
N ASP A 96 -28.76 -3.14 -10.40
CA ASP A 96 -27.75 -3.40 -11.43
C ASP A 96 -27.22 -2.10 -12.09
N GLU A 97 -27.99 -1.02 -12.04
CA GLU A 97 -27.56 0.32 -12.46
C GLU A 97 -26.61 1.00 -11.46
N ALA A 98 -26.41 0.42 -10.26
CA ALA A 98 -25.56 1.02 -9.23
C ALA A 98 -24.11 1.17 -9.75
N GLN A 99 -23.59 2.39 -9.76
CA GLN A 99 -22.25 2.69 -10.22
C GLN A 99 -21.20 2.20 -9.20
N ILE A 100 -20.43 1.17 -9.58
CA ILE A 100 -19.40 0.56 -8.73
C ILE A 100 -18.02 1.20 -8.96
N CYS A 101 -17.66 1.52 -10.22
CA CYS A 101 -16.38 2.11 -10.56
C CYS A 101 -16.54 3.46 -11.29
N SER A 102 -16.48 4.57 -10.55
CA SER A 102 -16.61 5.91 -11.13
C SER A 102 -15.49 6.29 -12.11
N CYS A 103 -14.26 5.78 -11.94
CA CYS A 103 -13.14 6.10 -12.83
C CYS A 103 -13.29 5.55 -14.26
N ASN A 104 -14.01 4.44 -14.42
CA ASN A 104 -14.21 3.76 -15.71
C ASN A 104 -15.70 3.58 -16.04
N ASN A 105 -16.58 4.30 -15.35
CA ASN A 105 -18.04 4.28 -15.47
C ASN A 105 -18.68 2.87 -15.50
N VAL A 106 -18.28 1.98 -14.59
CA VAL A 106 -18.75 0.58 -14.54
C VAL A 106 -19.84 0.40 -13.47
N SER A 107 -20.98 -0.16 -13.85
CA SER A 107 -22.09 -0.52 -12.95
C SER A 107 -21.96 -1.93 -12.37
N LYS A 108 -22.81 -2.26 -11.37
CA LYS A 108 -22.95 -3.62 -10.83
C LYS A 108 -23.34 -4.60 -11.93
N GLY A 109 -24.37 -4.27 -12.71
CA GLY A 109 -24.90 -5.13 -13.77
C GLY A 109 -23.83 -5.49 -14.79
N ALA A 110 -23.00 -4.52 -15.20
CA ALA A 110 -21.87 -4.77 -16.10
C ALA A 110 -20.85 -5.77 -15.52
N ILE A 111 -20.57 -5.69 -14.20
CA ILE A 111 -19.68 -6.63 -13.51
C ILE A 111 -20.32 -8.03 -13.40
N CYS A 112 -21.56 -8.13 -12.91
CA CYS A 112 -22.26 -9.40 -12.77
C CYS A 112 -22.49 -10.10 -14.13
N HIS A 113 -22.85 -9.35 -15.17
CA HIS A 113 -22.97 -9.85 -16.54
C HIS A 113 -21.63 -10.40 -17.06
N ALA A 114 -20.55 -9.62 -16.93
CA ALA A 114 -19.22 -10.06 -17.34
C ALA A 114 -18.79 -11.36 -16.65
N ILE A 115 -19.03 -11.49 -15.34
CA ILE A 115 -18.72 -12.71 -14.58
C ILE A 115 -19.50 -13.92 -15.10
N ARG A 116 -20.81 -13.77 -15.34
CA ARG A 116 -21.70 -14.86 -15.79
C ARG A 116 -21.40 -15.29 -17.22
N GLU A 117 -21.52 -14.36 -18.18
CA GLU A 117 -21.37 -14.65 -19.62
C GLU A 117 -19.92 -14.95 -20.00
N GLY A 118 -18.95 -14.27 -19.37
CA GLY A 118 -17.53 -14.53 -19.56
C GLY A 118 -17.00 -15.73 -18.77
N ASN A 119 -17.84 -16.39 -17.95
CA ASN A 119 -17.47 -17.48 -17.03
C ASN A 119 -16.23 -17.15 -16.16
N LEU A 120 -16.05 -15.87 -15.79
CA LEU A 120 -14.81 -15.36 -15.21
C LEU A 120 -14.52 -16.03 -13.86
N ASP A 121 -13.29 -16.49 -13.68
CA ASP A 121 -12.83 -17.31 -12.56
C ASP A 121 -11.94 -16.54 -11.55
N SER A 122 -11.63 -15.27 -11.85
CA SER A 122 -10.76 -14.44 -11.04
C SER A 122 -11.15 -12.95 -11.09
N VAL A 123 -10.89 -12.23 -9.99
CA VAL A 123 -11.00 -10.77 -9.94
C VAL A 123 -10.06 -10.09 -10.96
N GLY A 124 -8.97 -10.77 -11.35
CA GLY A 124 -8.10 -10.35 -12.45
C GLY A 124 -8.84 -10.32 -13.79
N ALA A 125 -9.51 -11.42 -14.15
CA ALA A 125 -10.32 -11.50 -15.36
C ALA A 125 -11.48 -10.46 -15.36
N VAL A 126 -12.11 -10.20 -14.20
CA VAL A 126 -13.11 -9.12 -14.05
C VAL A 126 -12.50 -7.75 -14.35
N LYS A 127 -11.29 -7.45 -13.89
CA LYS A 127 -10.60 -6.18 -14.22
C LYS A 127 -10.32 -6.06 -15.72
N SER A 128 -9.80 -7.11 -16.36
CA SER A 128 -9.45 -7.08 -17.78
C SER A 128 -10.70 -6.92 -18.66
N CYS A 129 -11.79 -7.62 -18.32
CA CYS A 129 -13.04 -7.54 -19.07
C CYS A 129 -13.80 -6.22 -18.87
N THR A 130 -13.95 -5.76 -17.62
CA THR A 130 -14.82 -4.61 -17.28
C THR A 130 -14.08 -3.28 -17.14
N ARG A 131 -12.74 -3.31 -17.08
CA ARG A 131 -11.87 -2.21 -16.65
C ARG A 131 -12.14 -1.70 -15.22
N ALA A 132 -13.04 -2.32 -14.43
CA ALA A 132 -13.30 -1.88 -13.06
C ALA A 132 -12.02 -1.95 -12.20
N GLY A 133 -11.66 -0.85 -11.54
CA GLY A 133 -10.51 -0.81 -10.63
C GLY A 133 -9.12 -0.71 -11.28
N THR A 134 -9.04 -0.54 -12.61
CA THR A 134 -7.76 -0.27 -13.32
C THR A 134 -7.25 1.17 -13.14
N GLY A 135 -8.13 2.09 -12.75
CA GLY A 135 -7.80 3.48 -12.39
C GLY A 135 -7.33 3.63 -10.93
N CYS A 136 -8.11 4.31 -10.09
CA CYS A 136 -7.72 4.59 -8.69
C CYS A 136 -7.78 3.38 -7.73
N GLY A 137 -8.33 2.24 -8.17
CA GLY A 137 -8.50 1.03 -7.35
C GLY A 137 -9.52 1.13 -6.20
N GLY A 138 -10.14 2.29 -5.96
CA GLY A 138 -11.04 2.50 -4.80
C GLY A 138 -12.29 1.61 -4.75
N CYS A 139 -12.76 1.13 -5.91
CA CYS A 139 -13.88 0.21 -6.03
C CYS A 139 -13.52 -1.27 -5.80
N MET A 140 -12.24 -1.63 -5.69
CA MET A 140 -11.80 -3.03 -5.66
C MET A 140 -12.43 -3.91 -4.56
N PRO A 141 -12.75 -3.42 -3.36
CA PRO A 141 -13.50 -4.21 -2.37
C PRO A 141 -14.85 -4.65 -2.93
N LEU A 142 -15.67 -3.71 -3.43
CA LEU A 142 -17.00 -4.00 -3.98
C LEU A 142 -16.96 -4.91 -5.22
N VAL A 143 -15.94 -4.74 -6.08
CA VAL A 143 -15.73 -5.65 -7.23
C VAL A 143 -15.43 -7.08 -6.76
N THR A 144 -14.60 -7.23 -5.72
CA THR A 144 -14.29 -8.54 -5.12
C THR A 144 -15.50 -9.15 -4.43
N ASP A 145 -16.28 -8.35 -3.70
CA ASP A 145 -17.48 -8.80 -3.00
C ASP A 145 -18.56 -9.27 -4.00
N LEU A 146 -18.79 -8.52 -5.07
CA LEU A 146 -19.70 -8.91 -6.17
C LEU A 146 -19.23 -10.19 -6.85
N PHE A 147 -17.93 -10.30 -7.15
CA PHE A 147 -17.34 -11.49 -7.74
C PHE A 147 -17.55 -12.74 -6.87
N ASN A 148 -17.28 -12.64 -5.56
CA ASN A 148 -17.50 -13.74 -4.62
C ASN A 148 -18.99 -14.12 -4.49
N ALA A 149 -19.89 -13.13 -4.52
CA ALA A 149 -21.33 -13.38 -4.48
C ALA A 149 -21.83 -14.11 -5.74
N GLU A 150 -21.35 -13.73 -6.93
CA GLU A 150 -21.71 -14.41 -8.18
C GLU A 150 -21.11 -15.82 -8.29
N LEU A 151 -19.86 -16.03 -7.88
CA LEU A 151 -19.28 -17.39 -7.79
C LEU A 151 -20.10 -18.29 -6.85
N LYS A 152 -20.51 -17.76 -5.69
CA LYS A 152 -21.34 -18.48 -4.71
C LYS A 152 -22.72 -18.85 -5.31
N LYS A 153 -23.35 -17.96 -6.08
CA LYS A 153 -24.60 -18.25 -6.82
C LYS A 153 -24.40 -19.33 -7.89
N ALA A 154 -23.25 -19.33 -8.57
CA ALA A 154 -22.89 -20.34 -9.55
C ALA A 154 -22.46 -21.69 -8.94
N GLY A 155 -22.54 -21.86 -7.61
CA GLY A 155 -22.11 -23.08 -6.91
C GLY A 155 -20.59 -23.31 -6.92
N LYS A 156 -19.80 -22.33 -7.37
CA LYS A 156 -18.34 -22.41 -7.38
C LYS A 156 -17.81 -22.07 -5.98
N VAL A 157 -16.97 -22.96 -5.43
CA VAL A 157 -16.24 -22.69 -4.19
C VAL A 157 -15.20 -21.60 -4.48
N VAL A 158 -15.25 -20.49 -3.74
CA VAL A 158 -14.22 -19.44 -3.80
C VAL A 158 -12.97 -19.99 -3.13
N VAL A 159 -12.00 -20.46 -3.92
CA VAL A 159 -10.76 -21.04 -3.40
C VAL A 159 -9.82 -19.91 -2.98
N ASN A 160 -9.46 -19.85 -1.69
CA ASN A 160 -8.74 -18.73 -1.09
C ASN A 160 -7.21 -18.81 -1.31
N HIS A 161 -6.77 -19.01 -2.56
CA HIS A 161 -5.36 -19.06 -2.92
C HIS A 161 -4.69 -17.69 -2.79
N LEU A 162 -3.43 -17.67 -2.33
CA LEU A 162 -2.62 -16.44 -2.24
C LEU A 162 -2.33 -15.85 -3.64
N CYS A 163 -1.97 -16.71 -4.59
CA CYS A 163 -1.79 -16.42 -6.03
C CYS A 163 -1.60 -17.75 -6.82
N GLU A 164 -1.33 -17.69 -8.12
CA GLU A 164 -1.05 -18.88 -8.98
C GLU A 164 0.08 -19.79 -8.46
N HIS A 165 1.04 -19.22 -7.70
CA HIS A 165 2.20 -19.94 -7.16
C HIS A 165 1.91 -20.69 -5.86
N PHE A 166 0.80 -20.40 -5.16
CA PHE A 166 0.52 -20.95 -3.84
C PHE A 166 -0.98 -21.26 -3.69
N PRO A 167 -1.39 -22.54 -3.74
CA PRO A 167 -2.78 -22.98 -3.58
C PRO A 167 -3.25 -22.96 -2.10
N LEU A 168 -2.68 -22.07 -1.30
CA LEU A 168 -2.96 -21.88 0.13
C LEU A 168 -3.28 -20.41 0.39
N SER A 169 -4.13 -20.14 1.37
CA SER A 169 -4.30 -18.79 1.92
C SER A 169 -3.07 -18.34 2.70
N ARG A 170 -2.94 -17.04 2.97
CA ARG A 170 -1.85 -16.53 3.81
C ARG A 170 -1.82 -17.18 5.20
N THR A 171 -2.98 -17.47 5.78
CA THR A 171 -3.11 -18.05 7.13
C THR A 171 -2.65 -19.50 7.16
N GLU A 172 -3.03 -20.30 6.15
CA GLU A 172 -2.54 -21.68 6.00
C GLU A 172 -1.04 -21.70 5.72
N LEU A 173 -0.55 -20.80 4.86
CA LEU A 173 0.88 -20.66 4.58
C LEU A 173 1.67 -20.27 5.83
N PHE A 174 1.17 -19.36 6.67
CA PHE A 174 1.78 -19.04 7.96
C PHE A 174 1.91 -20.28 8.85
N ALA A 175 0.84 -21.09 8.94
CA ALA A 175 0.85 -22.32 9.74
C ALA A 175 1.87 -23.35 9.19
N VAL A 176 1.92 -23.55 7.87
CA VAL A 176 2.90 -24.45 7.22
C VAL A 176 4.32 -24.00 7.51
N VAL A 177 4.66 -22.72 7.25
CA VAL A 177 6.01 -22.17 7.48
C VAL A 177 6.43 -22.34 8.94
N LYS A 178 5.53 -22.07 9.90
CA LYS A 178 5.78 -22.24 11.34
C LYS A 178 6.01 -23.70 11.72
N VAL A 179 5.11 -24.61 11.33
CA VAL A 179 5.15 -26.04 11.73
C VAL A 179 6.30 -26.80 11.06
N LYS A 180 6.72 -26.38 9.87
CA LYS A 180 7.84 -26.97 9.12
C LYS A 180 9.18 -26.24 9.33
N GLU A 181 9.20 -25.18 10.13
CA GLU A 181 10.37 -24.34 10.42
C GLU A 181 11.09 -23.81 9.16
N LEU A 182 10.35 -23.49 8.09
CA LEU A 182 10.90 -23.07 6.80
C LEU A 182 11.42 -21.62 6.89
N LYS A 183 12.67 -21.37 6.48
CA LYS A 183 13.35 -20.07 6.69
C LYS A 183 13.59 -19.22 5.45
N SER A 184 13.66 -19.81 4.25
CA SER A 184 13.87 -19.10 3.00
C SER A 184 12.65 -19.18 2.08
N PHE A 185 12.53 -18.25 1.12
CA PHE A 185 11.46 -18.32 0.12
C PHE A 185 11.51 -19.61 -0.70
N ASP A 186 12.71 -20.06 -1.06
CA ASP A 186 12.95 -21.27 -1.84
C ASP A 186 12.41 -22.52 -1.12
N ALA A 187 12.69 -22.66 0.18
CA ALA A 187 12.15 -23.75 0.98
C ALA A 187 10.62 -23.70 1.12
N VAL A 188 10.02 -22.50 1.08
CA VAL A 188 8.55 -22.33 1.14
C VAL A 188 7.89 -22.67 -0.19
N ILE A 189 8.43 -22.21 -1.32
CA ILE A 189 7.88 -22.49 -2.65
C ILE A 189 8.12 -23.94 -3.08
N GLU A 190 9.24 -24.56 -2.72
CA GLU A 190 9.50 -25.99 -2.92
C GLU A 190 8.52 -26.86 -2.12
N HIS A 191 8.21 -26.48 -0.87
CA HIS A 191 7.37 -27.30 0.00
C HIS A 191 5.87 -27.23 -0.32
N CYS A 192 5.35 -26.06 -0.72
CA CYS A 192 3.91 -25.82 -0.81
C CYS A 192 3.49 -24.84 -1.91
N GLY A 193 4.35 -24.58 -2.89
CA GLY A 193 4.07 -23.73 -4.04
C GLY A 193 4.58 -24.31 -5.36
N GLN A 194 4.70 -23.45 -6.37
CA GLN A 194 5.21 -23.76 -7.70
C GLN A 194 5.74 -22.50 -8.40
N GLY A 195 6.64 -22.68 -9.39
CA GLY A 195 7.23 -21.59 -10.15
C GLY A 195 8.32 -20.83 -9.39
N ASN A 196 8.52 -19.56 -9.74
CA ASN A 196 9.53 -18.66 -9.18
C ASN A 196 8.92 -17.51 -8.34
N GLY A 197 7.60 -17.54 -8.13
CA GLY A 197 6.86 -16.56 -7.35
C GLY A 197 6.58 -15.26 -8.10
N CYS A 198 5.97 -14.29 -7.41
CA CYS A 198 5.62 -12.99 -7.99
C CYS A 198 5.53 -11.87 -6.93
N GLU A 199 5.20 -10.66 -7.39
CA GLU A 199 4.97 -9.46 -6.57
C GLU A 199 3.85 -9.57 -5.53
N ILE A 200 3.08 -10.67 -5.54
CA ILE A 200 2.07 -10.99 -4.54
C ILE A 200 2.65 -11.89 -3.43
N CYS A 201 3.22 -13.04 -3.80
CA CYS A 201 3.64 -14.02 -2.82
C CYS A 201 5.02 -13.73 -2.20
N LYS A 202 5.98 -13.14 -2.94
CA LYS A 202 7.31 -12.82 -2.40
C LYS A 202 7.22 -11.89 -1.17
N PRO A 203 6.53 -10.73 -1.22
CA PRO A 203 6.37 -9.88 -0.03
C PRO A 203 5.51 -10.53 1.06
N ALA A 204 4.55 -11.40 0.71
CA ALA A 204 3.70 -12.07 1.68
C ALA A 204 4.48 -13.14 2.47
N VAL A 205 5.27 -13.98 1.80
CA VAL A 205 6.17 -14.96 2.42
C VAL A 205 7.24 -14.26 3.23
N ALA A 206 7.88 -13.21 2.70
CA ALA A 206 8.88 -12.45 3.44
C ALA A 206 8.31 -11.80 4.71
N SER A 207 7.05 -11.34 4.69
CA SER A 207 6.34 -10.89 5.89
C SER A 207 6.07 -12.02 6.89
N ILE A 208 5.80 -13.25 6.44
CA ILE A 208 5.62 -14.43 7.31
C ILE A 208 6.97 -14.80 7.96
N LEU A 209 8.04 -14.92 7.16
CA LEU A 209 9.39 -15.24 7.63
C LEU A 209 9.89 -14.23 8.67
N ALA A 210 9.75 -12.93 8.40
CA ALA A 210 10.11 -11.88 9.35
C ALA A 210 9.27 -11.92 10.65
N SER A 211 8.02 -12.41 10.58
CA SER A 211 7.12 -12.54 11.75
C SER A 211 7.38 -13.80 12.60
N LEU A 212 8.17 -14.75 12.11
CA LEU A 212 8.49 -16.01 12.80
C LEU A 212 9.95 -16.07 13.25
N TRP A 213 10.86 -15.60 12.39
CA TRP A 213 12.32 -15.76 12.54
C TRP A 213 13.06 -14.43 12.74
N ASN A 214 12.45 -13.31 12.35
CA ASN A 214 12.99 -11.94 12.50
C ASN A 214 14.40 -11.72 11.90
N GLU A 215 14.73 -12.48 10.85
CA GLU A 215 16.00 -12.31 10.14
C GLU A 215 16.06 -10.97 9.39
N VAL A 216 17.27 -10.43 9.21
CA VAL A 216 17.48 -9.09 8.66
C VAL A 216 17.00 -9.02 7.20
N ILE A 217 15.91 -8.28 6.97
CA ILE A 217 15.21 -8.25 5.67
C ILE A 217 16.02 -7.69 4.49
N VAL A 218 17.11 -6.97 4.77
CA VAL A 218 18.06 -6.42 3.79
C VAL A 218 19.28 -7.35 3.54
N GLY A 219 19.31 -8.52 4.20
CA GLY A 219 20.22 -9.61 3.92
C GLY A 219 19.91 -10.31 2.60
N ASP A 220 20.86 -11.09 2.11
CA ASP A 220 20.91 -11.51 0.70
C ASP A 220 19.78 -12.48 0.32
N GLU A 221 19.33 -13.30 1.26
CA GLU A 221 18.20 -14.24 1.09
C GLU A 221 16.84 -13.54 1.08
N HIS A 222 16.73 -12.34 1.67
CA HIS A 222 15.44 -11.68 1.93
C HIS A 222 15.23 -10.41 1.09
N ALA A 223 16.30 -9.72 0.69
CA ALA A 223 16.24 -8.37 0.13
C ALA A 223 15.42 -8.27 -1.17
N THR A 224 15.49 -9.26 -2.06
CA THR A 224 14.78 -9.28 -3.35
C THR A 224 13.33 -9.76 -3.24
N LEU A 225 12.93 -10.28 -2.07
CA LEU A 225 11.53 -10.59 -1.76
C LEU A 225 10.73 -9.35 -1.33
N GLN A 226 11.43 -8.32 -0.83
CA GLN A 226 10.82 -7.11 -0.28
C GLN A 226 10.31 -6.16 -1.38
N ASP A 227 9.23 -5.45 -1.06
CA ASP A 227 8.91 -4.20 -1.75
C ASP A 227 10.09 -3.23 -1.64
N THR A 228 10.35 -2.43 -2.69
CA THR A 228 11.50 -1.51 -2.75
C THR A 228 11.56 -0.54 -1.57
N ASN A 229 10.42 -0.17 -0.99
CA ASN A 229 10.38 0.67 0.21
C ASN A 229 10.95 0.00 1.46
N ASP A 230 10.75 -1.31 1.60
CA ASP A 230 11.31 -2.12 2.68
C ASP A 230 12.76 -2.52 2.33
N ARG A 231 13.07 -2.88 1.06
CA ARG A 231 14.44 -3.20 0.58
C ARG A 231 15.44 -2.06 0.78
N PHE A 232 15.03 -0.81 0.52
CA PHE A 232 15.87 0.39 0.66
C PHE A 232 15.59 1.18 1.94
N LEU A 233 14.74 0.65 2.85
CA LEU A 233 14.40 1.24 4.15
C LEU A 233 13.87 2.69 4.10
N ALA A 234 13.39 3.11 2.93
CA ALA A 234 13.11 4.48 2.54
C ALA A 234 11.89 4.54 1.61
N ASN A 235 11.10 5.62 1.66
CA ASN A 235 9.92 5.72 0.79
C ASN A 235 10.30 6.20 -0.59
N MET A 236 10.05 5.39 -1.63
CA MET A 236 10.13 5.84 -3.00
C MET A 236 9.07 6.92 -3.25
N GLN A 237 9.54 8.05 -3.78
CA GLN A 237 8.76 9.21 -4.16
C GLN A 237 8.59 9.26 -5.68
N ARG A 238 8.02 10.36 -6.18
CA ARG A 238 7.96 10.65 -7.62
C ARG A 238 9.36 10.56 -8.24
N GLY A 239 9.43 10.10 -9.49
CA GLY A 239 10.66 9.96 -10.28
C GLY A 239 11.76 9.07 -9.69
N GLY A 240 11.49 8.28 -8.64
CA GLY A 240 12.45 7.30 -8.10
C GLY A 240 13.38 7.82 -6.99
N LEU A 241 13.22 9.08 -6.54
CA LEU A 241 13.89 9.58 -5.33
C LEU A 241 13.34 8.90 -4.07
N TYR A 242 14.03 9.08 -2.94
CA TYR A 242 13.65 8.51 -1.64
C TYR A 242 13.51 9.57 -0.54
N SER A 243 12.82 9.21 0.55
CA SER A 243 12.90 9.94 1.82
C SER A 243 13.20 8.98 3.01
N VAL A 244 14.10 9.36 3.95
CA VAL A 244 14.69 8.52 5.05
C VAL A 244 14.40 8.99 6.52
N VAL A 245 13.53 8.29 7.30
CA VAL A 245 12.91 8.82 8.55
C VAL A 245 13.77 8.65 9.77
N PRO A 246 14.07 9.74 10.49
CA PRO A 246 14.46 9.66 11.88
C PRO A 246 13.28 9.11 12.68
N ARG A 247 13.47 7.97 13.32
CA ARG A 247 12.57 7.50 14.38
C ARG A 247 12.69 8.44 15.57
N VAL A 248 11.56 8.98 16.01
CA VAL A 248 11.45 9.89 17.17
C VAL A 248 10.39 9.28 18.08
N ALA A 249 10.84 8.46 19.04
CA ALA A 249 9.93 7.69 19.90
C ALA A 249 9.09 8.62 20.78
N GLY A 250 7.77 8.39 20.82
CA GLY A 250 6.84 9.27 21.53
C GLY A 250 6.79 10.72 21.02
N GLY A 251 7.44 11.03 19.89
CA GLY A 251 7.66 12.41 19.44
C GLY A 251 8.68 13.20 20.27
N GLU A 252 9.42 12.56 21.17
CA GLU A 252 10.40 13.23 22.04
C GLU A 252 11.76 13.39 21.36
N ILE A 253 12.24 14.64 21.24
CA ILE A 253 13.52 14.99 20.63
C ILE A 253 14.25 16.09 21.41
N THR A 254 15.53 15.87 21.68
CA THR A 254 16.43 16.83 22.32
C THR A 254 16.92 17.90 21.33
N PRO A 255 17.24 19.13 21.77
CA PRO A 255 17.78 20.19 20.90
C PRO A 255 18.96 19.76 20.02
N ASP A 256 19.94 19.03 20.57
CA ASP A 256 21.13 18.60 19.81
C ASP A 256 20.77 17.67 18.63
N LYS A 257 19.86 16.71 18.87
CA LYS A 257 19.34 15.83 17.81
C LYS A 257 18.56 16.62 16.75
N LEU A 258 17.82 17.66 17.15
CA LEU A 258 17.12 18.53 16.23
C LEU A 258 18.10 19.33 15.35
N ILE A 259 19.19 19.85 15.93
CA ILE A 259 20.28 20.52 15.20
C ILE A 259 20.91 19.57 14.18
N VAL A 260 21.27 18.34 14.58
CA VAL A 260 21.83 17.32 13.66
C VAL A 260 20.90 17.04 12.47
N LEU A 261 19.58 16.96 12.67
CA LEU A 261 18.64 16.80 11.56
C LEU A 261 18.61 18.02 10.64
N GLY A 262 18.73 19.24 11.19
CA GLY A 262 18.85 20.48 10.43
C GLY A 262 20.12 20.54 9.59
N ASP A 263 21.27 20.12 10.13
CA ASP A 263 22.55 20.13 9.43
C ASP A 263 22.60 19.10 8.29
N VAL A 264 22.04 17.91 8.51
CA VAL A 264 21.85 16.91 7.44
C VAL A 264 20.92 17.44 6.35
N ALA A 265 19.80 18.07 6.72
CA ALA A 265 18.87 18.65 5.75
C ALA A 265 19.52 19.76 4.90
N LYS A 266 20.29 20.67 5.52
CA LYS A 266 21.07 21.70 4.82
C LYS A 266 22.11 21.10 3.89
N LYS A 267 22.89 20.10 4.36
CA LYS A 267 23.97 19.46 3.58
C LYS A 267 23.48 18.86 2.27
N TYR A 268 22.28 18.27 2.26
CA TYR A 268 21.72 17.56 1.10
C TYR A 268 20.54 18.30 0.43
N GLY A 269 20.27 19.56 0.79
CA GLY A 269 19.20 20.37 0.20
C GLY A 269 17.80 19.77 0.37
N LEU A 270 17.54 19.07 1.48
CA LEU A 270 16.34 18.26 1.66
C LEU A 270 15.09 19.12 1.94
N TYR A 271 13.96 18.73 1.35
CA TYR A 271 12.64 19.15 1.82
C TYR A 271 12.40 18.63 3.25
N THR A 272 11.95 19.50 4.14
CA THR A 272 11.72 19.21 5.56
C THR A 272 10.30 19.55 6.00
N LYS A 273 9.70 18.62 6.76
CA LYS A 273 8.33 18.74 7.26
C LYS A 273 8.13 17.92 8.53
N ILE A 274 7.43 18.49 9.51
CA ILE A 274 6.93 17.75 10.67
C ILE A 274 5.65 17.01 10.25
N THR A 275 5.62 15.69 10.45
CA THR A 275 4.47 14.84 10.11
C THR A 275 3.44 14.78 11.23
N GLY A 276 2.21 14.41 10.90
CA GLY A 276 1.13 14.14 11.88
C GLY A 276 1.39 12.97 12.84
N GLY A 277 2.57 12.34 12.79
CA GLY A 277 3.08 11.39 13.78
C GLY A 277 4.33 11.90 14.51
N GLN A 278 4.41 13.22 14.76
CA GLN A 278 5.39 13.86 15.66
C GLN A 278 6.87 13.58 15.33
N ARG A 279 7.19 13.50 14.05
CA ARG A 279 8.57 13.31 13.56
C ARG A 279 8.75 13.97 12.20
N PHE A 280 10.01 14.19 11.82
CA PHE A 280 10.40 14.63 10.48
C PHE A 280 9.98 13.60 9.42
N GLU A 281 9.61 14.03 8.22
CA GLU A 281 8.96 13.19 7.19
C GLU A 281 9.91 12.28 6.41
N SER A 282 9.60 10.96 6.36
CA SER A 282 10.17 9.95 5.43
C SER A 282 9.90 8.44 5.75
N GLY A 283 10.55 7.47 5.06
CA GLY A 283 11.37 6.37 5.66
C GLY A 283 10.74 5.08 6.21
N HIS A 284 11.24 4.55 7.35
CA HIS A 284 10.61 3.44 8.13
C HIS A 284 9.10 3.68 8.33
N ALA A 285 8.66 4.94 8.28
CA ALA A 285 7.25 5.26 8.19
C ALA A 285 6.57 4.86 6.86
N TYR A 286 7.16 3.98 6.04
CA TYR A 286 6.59 3.43 4.80
C TYR A 286 6.65 1.90 4.65
N GLY A 287 7.38 1.18 5.50
CA GLY A 287 7.40 -0.30 5.52
C GLY A 287 6.13 -0.95 6.10
N LYS A 288 5.92 -2.25 5.88
CA LYS A 288 4.79 -3.00 6.48
C LYS A 288 5.09 -3.41 7.94
N ALA A 289 5.26 -2.41 8.79
CA ALA A 289 5.72 -2.52 10.18
C ALA A 289 5.04 -1.47 11.09
N LEU A 290 5.45 -1.42 12.36
CA LEU A 290 5.18 -0.27 13.23
C LEU A 290 5.75 1.03 12.63
N ARG A 291 4.86 2.00 12.43
CA ARG A 291 5.21 3.32 11.86
C ARG A 291 5.64 4.34 12.91
N THR A 292 5.01 4.34 14.08
CA THR A 292 5.17 5.32 15.16
C THR A 292 4.22 5.01 16.32
N VAL A 293 4.58 5.44 17.52
CA VAL A 293 3.68 5.67 18.66
C VAL A 293 3.59 7.17 18.89
N LYS A 294 2.42 7.77 18.61
CA LYS A 294 2.16 9.21 18.86
C LYS A 294 1.77 9.40 20.33
N SER A 295 2.22 10.46 20.99
CA SER A 295 1.84 10.75 22.38
C SER A 295 1.49 12.21 22.60
N CYS A 296 0.62 12.50 23.58
CA CYS A 296 0.56 13.85 24.13
C CYS A 296 1.61 13.99 25.25
N VAL A 297 1.86 15.23 25.69
CA VAL A 297 2.89 15.56 26.69
C VAL A 297 2.57 15.10 28.13
N GLY A 298 1.51 14.30 28.32
CA GLY A 298 1.19 13.58 29.56
C GLY A 298 1.21 14.42 30.84
N THR A 299 1.47 13.75 31.96
CA THR A 299 1.86 14.38 33.24
C THR A 299 3.21 15.10 33.17
N THR A 300 4.04 14.81 32.16
CA THR A 300 5.35 15.45 31.93
C THR A 300 5.25 16.98 31.77
N TRP A 301 4.13 17.47 31.21
CA TRP A 301 3.92 18.91 31.02
C TRP A 301 2.45 19.38 31.06
N CYS A 302 1.47 18.51 30.77
CA CYS A 302 0.08 18.96 30.71
C CYS A 302 -0.55 19.01 32.10
N ARG A 303 -1.12 20.15 32.49
CA ARG A 303 -1.96 20.29 33.70
C ARG A 303 -3.22 19.41 33.74
N TYR A 304 -3.52 18.72 32.64
CA TYR A 304 -4.61 17.75 32.50
C TYR A 304 -4.10 16.32 32.28
N GLY A 305 -2.78 16.08 32.36
CA GLY A 305 -2.22 14.75 32.33
C GLY A 305 -2.63 13.96 33.57
N VAL A 306 -3.12 12.74 33.35
CA VAL A 306 -3.50 11.78 34.40
C VAL A 306 -2.40 10.73 34.58
N GLN A 307 -1.75 10.32 33.49
CA GLN A 307 -0.62 9.38 33.48
C GLN A 307 0.51 9.87 32.56
N ASP A 308 1.70 9.26 32.68
CA ASP A 308 2.84 9.52 31.80
C ASP A 308 2.65 8.85 30.43
N SER A 309 2.06 9.58 29.49
CA SER A 309 1.93 9.11 28.12
C SER A 309 3.21 9.20 27.28
N VAL A 310 4.23 9.96 27.71
CA VAL A 310 5.48 10.11 26.93
C VAL A 310 6.37 8.91 27.20
N GLY A 311 6.67 8.62 28.47
CA GLY A 311 7.45 7.46 28.87
C GLY A 311 6.84 6.15 28.39
N PHE A 312 5.52 5.97 28.55
CA PHE A 312 4.84 4.76 28.06
C PHE A 312 4.84 4.66 26.53
N ALA A 313 4.67 5.77 25.78
CA ALA A 313 4.79 5.73 24.32
C ALA A 313 6.21 5.40 23.84
N VAL A 314 7.24 5.91 24.52
CA VAL A 314 8.65 5.56 24.25
C VAL A 314 8.91 4.08 24.53
N ARG A 315 8.35 3.53 25.62
CA ARG A 315 8.42 2.10 25.97
C ARG A 315 7.75 1.22 24.90
N VAL A 316 6.51 1.56 24.52
CA VAL A 316 5.74 0.86 23.48
C VAL A 316 6.44 0.94 22.12
N GLU A 317 6.98 2.11 21.72
CA GLU A 317 7.67 2.23 20.43
C GLU A 317 9.00 1.44 20.41
N ASN A 318 9.68 1.34 21.55
CA ASN A 318 10.89 0.54 21.67
C ASN A 318 10.64 -0.96 21.76
N ARG A 319 9.47 -1.42 22.22
CA ARG A 319 9.09 -2.84 22.16
C ARG A 319 8.75 -3.26 20.74
N TYR A 320 7.79 -2.59 20.10
CA TYR A 320 7.23 -3.03 18.82
C TYR A 320 7.97 -2.52 17.56
N LYS A 321 9.21 -2.02 17.71
CA LYS A 321 10.05 -1.61 16.57
C LYS A 321 10.52 -2.81 15.76
N GLY A 322 10.60 -2.66 14.44
CA GLY A 322 11.01 -3.74 13.53
C GLY A 322 9.92 -4.78 13.27
N VAL A 323 9.00 -5.02 14.21
CA VAL A 323 7.87 -5.95 14.08
C VAL A 323 7.12 -5.70 12.75
N ARG A 324 7.23 -6.70 11.87
CA ARG A 324 6.55 -6.74 10.57
C ARG A 324 5.14 -7.26 10.73
N ALA A 325 4.24 -6.83 9.85
CA ALA A 325 2.83 -7.17 9.92
C ALA A 325 2.18 -7.16 8.53
N PRO A 326 1.02 -7.83 8.33
CA PRO A 326 0.31 -7.90 7.05
C PRO A 326 0.06 -6.52 6.40
N HIS A 327 -0.06 -5.48 7.22
CA HIS A 327 -0.07 -4.10 6.79
C HIS A 327 0.59 -3.17 7.83
N LYS A 328 0.86 -1.91 7.45
CA LYS A 328 1.33 -0.85 8.35
C LYS A 328 0.45 -0.73 9.59
N VAL A 329 1.09 -0.62 10.76
CA VAL A 329 0.40 -0.35 12.04
C VAL A 329 0.88 0.97 12.64
N LYS A 330 -0.04 1.69 13.28
CA LYS A 330 0.21 2.90 14.07
C LYS A 330 -0.31 2.68 15.47
N MET A 331 0.33 3.30 16.46
CA MET A 331 -0.17 3.31 17.83
C MET A 331 -0.17 4.73 18.39
N ALA A 332 -0.85 4.95 19.50
CA ALA A 332 -0.72 6.19 20.26
C ALA A 332 -1.12 6.05 21.74
N VAL A 333 -0.54 6.90 22.58
CA VAL A 333 -0.79 6.98 24.03
C VAL A 333 -1.24 8.40 24.39
N SER A 334 -2.47 8.53 24.86
CA SER A 334 -3.06 9.77 25.35
C SER A 334 -3.04 9.79 26.88
N GLY A 335 -2.33 10.76 27.47
CA GLY A 335 -2.22 10.92 28.92
C GLY A 335 -3.50 11.41 29.63
N CYS A 336 -4.61 11.61 28.91
CA CYS A 336 -5.95 11.80 29.47
C CYS A 336 -7.04 11.65 28.38
N VAL A 337 -8.30 11.67 28.81
CA VAL A 337 -9.52 11.61 27.96
C VAL A 337 -9.66 12.75 26.93
N ARG A 338 -8.83 13.81 27.00
CA ARG A 338 -8.76 14.84 25.95
C ARG A 338 -8.05 14.37 24.67
N GLU A 339 -7.45 13.18 24.73
CA GLU A 339 -7.19 12.35 23.55
C GLU A 339 -6.22 12.97 22.50
N CYS A 340 -5.38 13.93 22.88
CA CYS A 340 -4.57 14.72 21.93
C CYS A 340 -3.58 13.90 21.07
N ALA A 341 -3.36 12.62 21.38
CA ALA A 341 -2.58 11.69 20.57
C ALA A 341 -3.39 11.01 19.43
N GLU A 342 -4.72 11.17 19.39
CA GLU A 342 -5.66 10.50 18.48
C GLU A 342 -5.51 8.95 18.51
N ALA A 343 -5.32 8.40 19.71
CA ALA A 343 -5.32 6.98 20.07
C ALA A 343 -6.46 6.19 19.41
N GLN A 344 -7.69 6.69 19.47
CA GLN A 344 -8.85 6.02 18.85
C GLN A 344 -8.78 6.02 17.31
N GLY A 345 -7.93 6.84 16.68
CA GLY A 345 -7.68 6.82 15.23
C GLY A 345 -6.54 5.88 14.81
N LYS A 346 -5.95 5.10 15.72
CA LYS A 346 -4.79 4.22 15.46
C LYS A 346 -5.17 2.74 15.51
N ASP A 347 -4.29 1.89 14.98
CA ASP A 347 -4.48 0.43 14.99
C ASP A 347 -4.46 -0.13 16.43
N VAL A 348 -3.74 0.54 17.35
CA VAL A 348 -3.82 0.39 18.82
C VAL A 348 -3.81 1.77 19.49
N GLY A 349 -4.75 2.03 20.38
CA GLY A 349 -4.85 3.28 21.14
C GLY A 349 -4.87 3.03 22.65
N LEU A 350 -4.10 3.82 23.41
CA LEU A 350 -4.10 3.81 24.86
C LEU A 350 -4.58 5.18 25.36
N VAL A 351 -5.59 5.22 26.24
CA VAL A 351 -6.11 6.46 26.83
C VAL A 351 -6.09 6.33 28.35
N ALA A 352 -5.33 7.20 29.01
CA ALA A 352 -5.13 7.17 30.45
C ALA A 352 -6.41 7.44 31.24
N THR A 353 -6.55 6.70 32.34
CA THR A 353 -7.54 6.86 33.40
C THR A 353 -6.84 6.97 34.76
N GLU A 354 -7.58 7.27 35.82
CA GLU A 354 -7.03 7.32 37.19
C GLU A 354 -6.53 5.94 37.67
N LYS A 355 -6.99 4.85 37.05
CA LYS A 355 -6.64 3.46 37.42
C LYS A 355 -5.58 2.82 36.50
N GLY A 356 -5.26 3.45 35.37
CA GLY A 356 -4.37 2.89 34.36
C GLY A 356 -4.68 3.43 32.97
N TYR A 357 -4.98 2.54 32.03
CA TYR A 357 -5.29 2.87 30.64
C TYR A 357 -6.50 2.07 30.12
N ASN A 358 -7.30 2.73 29.28
CA ASN A 358 -8.22 2.06 28.37
C ASN A 358 -7.48 1.68 27.08
N LEU A 359 -7.55 0.41 26.71
CA LEU A 359 -6.93 -0.16 25.51
C LEU A 359 -7.99 -0.29 24.40
N TYR A 360 -7.76 0.42 23.30
CA TYR A 360 -8.57 0.39 22.10
C TYR A 360 -7.78 -0.25 20.95
N VAL A 361 -8.46 -0.97 20.05
CA VAL A 361 -7.82 -1.64 18.90
C VAL A 361 -8.63 -1.48 17.61
N CYS A 362 -8.00 -1.78 16.47
CA CYS A 362 -8.65 -1.82 15.15
C CYS A 362 -9.14 -0.47 14.59
N GLY A 363 -8.66 0.64 15.13
CA GLY A 363 -8.87 1.98 14.56
C GLY A 363 -8.02 2.22 13.32
N ASN A 364 -8.45 3.17 12.49
CA ASN A 364 -7.73 3.49 11.25
C ASN A 364 -7.95 4.93 10.79
N GLY A 365 -6.85 5.58 10.37
CA GLY A 365 -6.90 6.69 9.42
C GLY A 365 -6.66 6.21 7.98
N GLY A 366 -7.42 6.76 7.02
CA GLY A 366 -7.35 6.40 5.60
C GLY A 366 -8.54 7.01 4.82
N ALA A 367 -8.81 6.47 3.63
CA ALA A 367 -9.95 6.89 2.80
C ALA A 367 -11.33 6.55 3.42
N LYS A 368 -11.37 5.57 4.32
CA LYS A 368 -12.51 5.24 5.19
C LYS A 368 -12.00 5.25 6.65
N PRO A 369 -11.94 6.40 7.32
CA PRO A 369 -11.51 6.46 8.71
C PRO A 369 -12.48 5.69 9.61
N ARG A 370 -11.98 5.05 10.66
CA ARG A 370 -12.74 4.24 11.61
C ARG A 370 -12.14 4.45 13.00
N HIS A 371 -12.96 4.69 14.00
CA HIS A 371 -12.48 4.67 15.39
C HIS A 371 -12.15 3.24 15.83
N ALA A 372 -11.23 3.14 16.78
CA ALA A 372 -10.85 1.90 17.44
C ALA A 372 -11.93 1.48 18.45
N ASP A 373 -12.18 0.19 18.55
CA ASP A 373 -13.12 -0.36 19.52
C ASP A 373 -12.43 -0.58 20.87
N LEU A 374 -13.14 -0.37 21.98
CA LEU A 374 -12.62 -0.63 23.32
C LEU A 374 -12.43 -2.14 23.53
N LEU A 375 -11.18 -2.58 23.68
CA LEU A 375 -10.85 -3.96 24.00
C LEU A 375 -11.09 -4.23 25.49
N VAL A 376 -10.50 -3.41 26.36
CA VAL A 376 -10.59 -3.50 27.82
C VAL A 376 -10.26 -2.14 28.46
N GLY A 377 -10.84 -1.83 29.61
CA GLY A 377 -10.65 -0.58 30.35
C GLY A 377 -9.87 -0.73 31.66
N ASP A 378 -9.36 0.38 32.18
CA ASP A 378 -8.71 0.50 33.51
C ASP A 378 -7.60 -0.54 33.80
N ILE A 379 -6.71 -0.81 32.83
CA ILE A 379 -5.59 -1.76 32.98
C ILE A 379 -4.23 -1.07 33.18
N ASP A 380 -3.31 -1.72 33.90
CA ASP A 380 -1.92 -1.28 34.07
C ASP A 380 -1.07 -1.44 32.77
N GLU A 381 0.14 -0.86 32.76
CA GLU A 381 1.04 -0.91 31.60
C GLU A 381 1.49 -2.33 31.21
N GLU A 382 1.72 -3.22 32.17
CA GLU A 382 2.21 -4.59 31.90
C GLU A 382 1.09 -5.43 31.28
N THR A 383 -0.11 -5.32 31.83
CA THR A 383 -1.34 -5.93 31.30
C THR A 383 -1.65 -5.37 29.91
N ALA A 384 -1.47 -4.06 29.69
CA ALA A 384 -1.63 -3.45 28.37
C ALA A 384 -0.61 -3.98 27.36
N ILE A 385 0.67 -4.11 27.74
CA ILE A 385 1.70 -4.71 26.88
C ILE A 385 1.32 -6.15 26.50
N LYS A 386 0.96 -7.01 27.46
CA LYS A 386 0.56 -8.41 27.18
C LYS A 386 -0.59 -8.51 26.19
N TYR A 387 -1.65 -7.70 26.36
CA TYR A 387 -2.78 -7.72 25.44
C TYR A 387 -2.43 -7.17 24.06
N ILE A 388 -1.49 -6.22 23.95
CA ILE A 388 -0.99 -5.74 22.67
C ILE A 388 -0.10 -6.80 21.98
N ASP A 389 0.76 -7.51 22.72
CA ASP A 389 1.57 -8.64 22.21
C ASP A 389 0.65 -9.69 21.57
N ARG A 390 -0.34 -10.17 22.34
CA ARG A 390 -1.35 -11.15 21.91
C ARG A 390 -2.15 -10.65 20.70
N PHE A 391 -2.65 -9.41 20.76
CA PHE A 391 -3.42 -8.80 19.67
C PHE A 391 -2.63 -8.77 18.36
N PHE A 392 -1.38 -8.27 18.41
CA PHE A 392 -0.56 -8.18 17.20
C PHE A 392 -0.20 -9.56 16.66
N MET A 393 0.20 -10.52 17.49
CA MET A 393 0.53 -11.86 16.99
C MET A 393 -0.70 -12.57 16.41
N TYR A 394 -1.87 -12.46 17.04
CA TYR A 394 -3.10 -13.03 16.51
C TYR A 394 -3.50 -12.41 15.16
N TYR A 395 -3.38 -11.08 15.01
CA TYR A 395 -3.54 -10.37 13.74
C TYR A 395 -2.51 -10.79 12.68
N ILE A 396 -1.24 -10.89 13.05
CA ILE A 396 -0.13 -11.29 12.16
C ILE A 396 -0.30 -12.72 11.64
N MET A 397 -0.82 -13.62 12.48
CA MET A 397 -1.10 -15.02 12.14
C MET A 397 -2.32 -15.15 11.22
N THR A 398 -3.42 -14.43 11.50
CA THR A 398 -4.74 -14.72 10.92
C THR A 398 -5.22 -13.76 9.83
N ALA A 399 -4.62 -12.56 9.71
CA ALA A 399 -5.03 -11.61 8.67
C ALA A 399 -4.41 -11.91 7.30
N ASP A 400 -5.19 -11.67 6.25
CA ASP A 400 -4.73 -11.78 4.87
C ASP A 400 -3.75 -10.65 4.49
N ARG A 401 -2.97 -10.84 3.43
CA ARG A 401 -1.97 -9.88 2.94
C ARG A 401 -2.56 -8.49 2.75
N LEU A 402 -1.79 -7.45 3.09
CA LEU A 402 -2.16 -6.04 2.94
C LEU A 402 -3.44 -5.61 3.69
N THR A 403 -4.00 -6.45 4.55
CA THR A 403 -5.23 -6.16 5.32
C THR A 403 -4.94 -5.28 6.53
N ARG A 404 -5.72 -4.22 6.75
CA ARG A 404 -5.66 -3.41 8.00
C ARG A 404 -6.29 -4.16 9.16
N THR A 405 -5.83 -3.90 10.39
CA THR A 405 -6.45 -4.39 11.63
C THR A 405 -7.95 -4.13 11.69
N SER A 406 -8.41 -2.96 11.23
CA SER A 406 -9.83 -2.64 11.09
C SER A 406 -10.58 -3.61 10.19
N VAL A 407 -10.09 -3.80 8.95
CA VAL A 407 -10.73 -4.66 7.94
C VAL A 407 -10.66 -6.14 8.32
N TRP A 408 -9.62 -6.54 9.04
CA TRP A 408 -9.51 -7.87 9.62
C TRP A 408 -10.56 -8.08 10.72
N CYS A 409 -10.70 -7.13 11.66
CA CYS A 409 -11.74 -7.17 12.69
C CYS A 409 -13.15 -7.20 12.10
N ASP A 410 -13.43 -6.35 11.11
CA ASP A 410 -14.74 -6.27 10.44
C ASP A 410 -15.07 -7.56 9.63
N LYS A 411 -14.07 -8.42 9.34
CA LYS A 411 -14.22 -9.72 8.67
C LYS A 411 -14.27 -10.91 9.62
N LEU A 412 -13.88 -10.75 10.89
CA LEU A 412 -13.94 -11.84 11.88
C LEU A 412 -15.39 -12.04 12.34
N GLU A 413 -15.82 -13.30 12.40
CA GLU A 413 -17.08 -13.64 13.06
C GLU A 413 -17.02 -13.21 14.54
N GLY A 414 -18.03 -12.47 15.01
CA GLY A 414 -18.02 -11.84 16.34
C GLY A 414 -17.12 -10.60 16.51
N GLY A 415 -16.36 -10.21 15.48
CA GLY A 415 -15.57 -8.97 15.43
C GLY A 415 -14.71 -8.70 16.67
N ILE A 416 -14.85 -7.51 17.26
CA ILE A 416 -14.15 -7.13 18.50
C ILE A 416 -14.49 -8.05 19.69
N GLY A 417 -15.68 -8.64 19.73
CA GLY A 417 -16.06 -9.61 20.76
C GLY A 417 -15.19 -10.87 20.70
N HIS A 418 -14.98 -11.40 19.49
CA HIS A 418 -14.08 -12.54 19.27
C HIS A 418 -12.62 -12.18 19.56
N ILE A 419 -12.15 -10.98 19.15
CA ILE A 419 -10.80 -10.51 19.50
C ILE A 419 -10.62 -10.44 21.04
N ARG A 420 -11.61 -9.93 21.78
CA ARG A 420 -11.57 -9.89 23.25
C ARG A 420 -11.51 -11.29 23.85
N ASP A 421 -12.30 -12.22 23.33
CA ASP A 421 -12.30 -13.61 23.76
C ASP A 421 -10.94 -14.31 23.56
N VAL A 422 -10.26 -14.05 22.44
CA VAL A 422 -8.93 -14.62 22.18
C VAL A 422 -7.83 -13.92 22.99
N VAL A 423 -7.82 -12.58 23.01
CA VAL A 423 -6.72 -11.79 23.58
C VAL A 423 -6.80 -11.68 25.11
N VAL A 424 -7.98 -11.48 25.66
CA VAL A 424 -8.19 -11.23 27.10
C VAL A 424 -8.59 -12.52 27.81
N ASN A 425 -9.60 -13.23 27.29
CA ASN A 425 -10.16 -14.43 27.94
C ASN A 425 -9.41 -15.73 27.63
N ASP A 426 -8.38 -15.68 26.76
CA ASP A 426 -7.60 -16.82 26.26
C ASP A 426 -8.46 -18.04 25.85
N LYS A 427 -9.59 -17.78 25.17
CA LYS A 427 -10.57 -18.79 24.76
C LYS A 427 -10.00 -19.92 23.88
N LEU A 428 -8.84 -19.69 23.27
CA LEU A 428 -8.14 -20.67 22.42
C LEU A 428 -6.97 -21.37 23.14
N GLY A 429 -6.57 -20.93 24.34
CA GLY A 429 -5.42 -21.48 25.08
C GLY A 429 -4.06 -21.21 24.43
N ILE A 430 -3.93 -20.09 23.70
CA ILE A 430 -2.73 -19.74 22.92
C ILE A 430 -2.02 -18.49 23.42
N ALA A 431 -2.55 -17.79 24.43
CA ALA A 431 -1.99 -16.51 24.90
C ALA A 431 -0.49 -16.58 25.23
N ALA A 432 -0.05 -17.64 25.92
CA ALA A 432 1.37 -17.84 26.25
C ALA A 432 2.25 -18.07 25.01
N GLU A 433 1.73 -18.71 23.97
CA GLU A 433 2.44 -18.89 22.70
C GLU A 433 2.56 -17.55 21.95
N LEU A 434 1.48 -16.76 21.90
CA LEU A 434 1.48 -15.43 21.28
C LEU A 434 2.48 -14.48 21.99
N GLU A 435 2.51 -14.48 23.33
CA GLU A 435 3.48 -13.72 24.12
C GLU A 435 4.93 -14.17 23.83
N ALA A 436 5.20 -15.48 23.79
CA ALA A 436 6.52 -16.02 23.48
C ALA A 436 6.98 -15.70 22.04
N MET A 437 6.07 -15.73 21.06
CA MET A 437 6.36 -15.33 19.68
C MET A 437 6.71 -13.84 19.60
N MET A 438 5.93 -12.95 20.23
CA MET A 438 6.26 -11.52 20.26
C MET A 438 7.57 -11.25 20.99
N GLN A 439 7.80 -11.88 22.14
CA GLN A 439 9.02 -11.70 22.90
C GLN A 439 10.27 -12.09 22.08
N ARG A 440 10.21 -13.15 21.27
CA ARG A 440 11.27 -13.47 20.30
C ARG A 440 11.55 -12.32 19.34
N LEU A 441 10.52 -11.68 18.77
CA LEU A 441 10.70 -10.54 17.84
C LEU A 441 11.34 -9.33 18.55
N VAL A 442 11.01 -9.11 19.82
CA VAL A 442 11.60 -8.04 20.66
C VAL A 442 13.08 -8.33 20.95
N ASP A 443 13.40 -9.56 21.38
CA ASP A 443 14.75 -9.95 21.80
C ASP A 443 15.74 -10.05 20.63
N THR A 444 15.25 -10.31 19.42
CA THR A 444 16.06 -10.45 18.20
C THR A 444 16.09 -9.18 17.33
N TYR A 445 15.57 -8.05 17.82
CA TYR A 445 15.53 -6.81 17.05
C TYR A 445 16.94 -6.29 16.67
N GLU A 446 17.22 -6.22 15.37
CA GLU A 446 18.37 -5.50 14.81
C GLU A 446 17.93 -4.21 14.09
N CYS A 447 18.74 -3.15 14.19
CA CYS A 447 18.52 -1.93 13.43
C CYS A 447 19.07 -2.08 12.00
N GLU A 448 18.20 -2.40 11.04
CA GLU A 448 18.51 -2.57 9.61
C GLU A 448 19.33 -1.42 9.01
N TRP A 449 19.03 -0.16 9.39
CA TRP A 449 19.81 1.01 8.96
C TRP A 449 21.24 0.98 9.51
N ALA A 450 21.44 0.56 10.76
CA ALA A 450 22.77 0.42 11.33
C ALA A 450 23.54 -0.75 10.71
N ALA A 451 22.85 -1.85 10.38
CA ALA A 451 23.41 -3.00 9.68
C ALA A 451 23.94 -2.62 8.28
N VAL A 452 23.20 -1.78 7.54
CA VAL A 452 23.65 -1.22 6.25
C VAL A 452 24.78 -0.20 6.45
N VAL A 453 24.61 0.79 7.33
CA VAL A 453 25.58 1.90 7.47
C VAL A 453 26.95 1.42 7.93
N LYS A 454 27.03 0.36 8.74
CA LYS A 454 28.30 -0.23 9.22
C LYS A 454 29.01 -1.12 8.20
N ASP A 455 28.33 -1.54 7.12
CA ASP A 455 28.80 -2.55 6.18
C ASP A 455 29.04 -1.93 4.78
N PRO A 456 30.31 -1.75 4.35
CA PRO A 456 30.63 -1.14 3.06
C PRO A 456 29.99 -1.83 1.85
N GLU A 457 29.86 -3.15 1.87
CA GLU A 457 29.31 -3.92 0.75
C GLU A 457 27.79 -3.79 0.69
N LYS A 458 27.10 -3.74 1.84
CA LYS A 458 25.67 -3.39 1.88
C LYS A 458 25.41 -1.96 1.43
N ARG A 459 26.33 -1.00 1.67
CA ARG A 459 26.19 0.38 1.17
C ARG A 459 26.24 0.47 -0.36
N LYS A 460 27.03 -0.34 -1.05
CA LYS A 460 27.08 -0.36 -2.54
C LYS A 460 25.72 -0.61 -3.19
N ARG A 461 24.82 -1.32 -2.51
CA ARG A 461 23.44 -1.59 -2.96
C ARG A 461 22.59 -0.32 -3.14
N PHE A 462 23.03 0.80 -2.57
CA PHE A 462 22.35 2.10 -2.64
C PHE A 462 22.90 3.01 -3.76
N SER A 463 23.96 2.61 -4.46
CA SER A 463 24.42 3.28 -5.68
C SER A 463 23.34 3.30 -6.75
N GLN A 464 23.35 4.32 -7.61
CA GLN A 464 22.39 4.42 -8.72
C GLN A 464 22.73 3.47 -9.85
N PHE A 465 24.01 3.39 -10.21
CA PHE A 465 24.55 2.50 -11.21
C PHE A 465 25.60 1.58 -10.60
N VAL A 466 25.77 0.38 -11.13
CA VAL A 466 26.80 -0.56 -10.65
C VAL A 466 28.14 -0.42 -11.39
N ASN A 467 28.13 0.20 -12.57
CA ASN A 467 29.30 0.35 -13.44
C ASN A 467 29.95 1.75 -13.41
N THR A 468 29.41 2.69 -12.63
CA THR A 468 29.96 4.04 -12.48
C THR A 468 29.48 4.70 -11.18
N ASP A 469 30.30 5.58 -10.61
CA ASP A 469 29.94 6.44 -9.46
C ASP A 469 29.14 7.69 -9.87
N GLU A 470 28.88 7.89 -11.17
CA GLU A 470 28.00 8.95 -11.65
C GLU A 470 26.56 8.82 -11.13
N THR A 471 25.85 9.94 -11.06
CA THR A 471 24.43 10.00 -10.67
C THR A 471 23.64 10.86 -11.64
N GLU A 472 22.42 10.44 -11.98
CA GLU A 472 21.50 11.18 -12.85
C GLU A 472 20.18 11.43 -12.14
N SER A 473 19.81 12.70 -11.94
CA SER A 473 18.47 13.07 -11.46
C SER A 473 17.50 13.13 -12.63
N CYS A 474 16.42 12.36 -12.54
CA CYS A 474 15.35 12.36 -13.53
C CYS A 474 14.20 13.32 -13.18
N ILE A 475 14.47 14.33 -12.34
CA ILE A 475 13.44 15.14 -11.67
C ILE A 475 13.84 16.62 -11.68
N GLU A 476 12.94 17.43 -12.22
CA GLU A 476 12.96 18.89 -12.07
C GLU A 476 12.63 19.27 -10.61
N ILE A 477 13.48 20.12 -10.03
CA ILE A 477 13.35 20.61 -8.66
C ILE A 477 12.98 22.10 -8.72
N VAL A 478 11.85 22.46 -8.12
CA VAL A 478 11.35 23.84 -8.09
C VAL A 478 11.37 24.43 -6.67
N PRO A 479 11.55 25.75 -6.54
CA PRO A 479 11.40 26.45 -5.26
C PRO A 479 9.92 26.64 -4.90
N GLU A 480 9.52 26.20 -3.69
CA GLU A 480 8.18 26.43 -3.16
C GLU A 480 8.20 26.62 -1.63
N ARG A 481 7.62 27.72 -1.14
CA ARG A 481 7.57 28.09 0.30
C ARG A 481 8.95 28.08 0.98
N GLY A 482 9.97 28.62 0.32
CA GLY A 482 11.33 28.70 0.85
C GLY A 482 12.08 27.37 0.93
N GLN A 483 11.57 26.32 0.28
CA GLN A 483 12.22 25.01 0.18
C GLN A 483 12.26 24.53 -1.27
N ALA A 484 13.15 23.59 -1.57
CA ALA A 484 13.17 22.87 -2.84
C ALA A 484 12.20 21.68 -2.79
N ARG A 485 11.46 21.40 -3.87
CA ARG A 485 10.67 20.16 -4.03
C ARG A 485 10.70 19.63 -5.47
N PRO A 486 10.47 18.31 -5.68
CA PRO A 486 10.11 17.78 -6.99
C PRO A 486 8.91 18.50 -7.61
N GLU A 487 8.91 18.63 -8.94
CA GLU A 487 7.77 19.14 -9.69
C GLU A 487 6.57 18.16 -9.67
N PHE A 488 5.37 18.64 -9.99
CA PHE A 488 4.20 17.80 -10.11
C PHE A 488 4.35 16.85 -11.31
N TRP A 489 3.79 15.64 -11.20
CA TRP A 489 3.63 14.80 -12.38
C TRP A 489 2.62 15.46 -13.34
N PRO A 490 2.81 15.34 -14.67
CA PRO A 490 1.78 15.69 -15.63
C PRO A 490 0.50 14.90 -15.32
N ASN A 491 -0.63 15.61 -15.38
CA ASN A 491 -1.95 15.04 -15.13
C ASN A 491 -2.33 14.02 -16.22
N GLU A 492 -1.88 14.27 -17.46
CA GLU A 492 -2.12 13.39 -18.59
C GLU A 492 -1.30 12.09 -18.45
N VAL A 493 -1.97 10.96 -18.65
CA VAL A 493 -1.27 9.72 -18.97
C VAL A 493 -0.92 9.82 -20.45
N VAL A 494 0.38 9.87 -20.72
CA VAL A 494 0.87 9.94 -22.09
C VAL A 494 0.42 8.72 -22.88
N SER A 495 -0.21 8.96 -24.03
CA SER A 495 -0.64 7.90 -24.94
C SER A 495 0.56 7.18 -25.52
N LEU A 496 0.33 5.93 -25.93
CA LEU A 496 1.32 5.09 -26.61
C LEU A 496 1.86 5.73 -27.90
N GLU A 497 1.13 6.66 -28.49
CA GLU A 497 1.56 7.43 -29.67
C GLU A 497 2.82 8.26 -29.40
N GLN A 498 3.03 8.76 -28.17
CA GLN A 498 4.28 9.46 -27.82
C GLN A 498 5.46 8.51 -27.55
N PHE A 499 5.22 7.19 -27.53
CA PHE A 499 6.27 6.17 -27.59
C PHE A 499 6.43 5.58 -29.00
N ARG A 500 5.38 5.66 -29.85
CA ARG A 500 5.45 5.39 -31.30
C ARG A 500 6.10 6.53 -32.11
N MET A 501 6.55 7.60 -31.48
CA MET A 501 7.01 8.83 -32.15
C MET A 501 8.33 9.34 -31.56
N LEU A 502 9.44 8.78 -32.05
CA LEU A 502 10.55 9.63 -32.51
C LEU A 502 10.71 9.58 -34.04
N ASP A 503 10.09 8.61 -34.73
CA ASP A 503 9.99 8.56 -36.20
C ASP A 503 8.56 8.29 -36.76
N GLY A 504 7.65 7.72 -35.95
CA GLY A 504 6.22 7.60 -36.26
C GLY A 504 5.74 6.23 -36.77
N ARG A 505 6.48 5.14 -36.53
CA ARG A 505 6.22 3.82 -37.13
C ARG A 505 5.71 2.77 -36.14
N THR A 506 5.29 1.60 -36.65
CA THR A 506 4.80 0.45 -35.87
C THR A 506 5.87 -0.63 -35.67
N LEU A 507 5.68 -1.51 -34.68
CA LEU A 507 6.64 -2.58 -34.33
C LEU A 507 7.07 -3.43 -35.52
N GLY A 508 6.12 -3.88 -36.37
CA GLY A 508 6.42 -4.68 -37.55
C GLY A 508 7.08 -3.91 -38.70
N GLU A 509 7.06 -2.57 -38.68
CA GLU A 509 7.81 -1.73 -39.62
C GLU A 509 9.26 -1.51 -39.15
N HIS A 510 9.51 -1.58 -37.83
CA HIS A 510 10.85 -1.54 -37.26
C HIS A 510 11.61 -2.85 -37.50
N GLU A 511 10.97 -4.01 -37.29
CA GLU A 511 11.59 -5.34 -37.49
C GLU A 511 12.14 -5.58 -38.91
N ALA A 512 11.55 -4.93 -39.92
CA ALA A 512 11.95 -5.06 -41.32
C ALA A 512 13.15 -4.17 -41.73
N GLU A 513 13.37 -3.01 -41.08
CA GLU A 513 14.53 -2.14 -41.35
C GLU A 513 15.67 -2.33 -40.33
N GLU A 514 15.40 -2.76 -39.08
CA GLU A 514 16.46 -3.10 -38.11
C GLU A 514 17.41 -4.17 -38.65
N THR A 515 16.89 -5.15 -39.41
CA THR A 515 17.70 -6.19 -40.07
C THR A 515 18.62 -5.65 -41.17
N ALA A 516 18.40 -4.44 -41.68
CA ALA A 516 19.17 -3.82 -42.76
C ALA A 516 20.08 -2.66 -42.29
N ALA A 517 19.71 -1.96 -41.21
CA ALA A 517 20.45 -0.79 -40.71
C ALA A 517 21.32 -1.06 -39.46
N MET A 518 20.99 -2.07 -38.64
CA MET A 518 21.74 -2.33 -37.39
C MET A 518 22.98 -3.23 -37.57
N SER A 519 23.31 -3.68 -38.78
CA SER A 519 24.33 -4.73 -39.00
C SER A 519 25.76 -4.31 -38.64
N ASP A 520 26.06 -3.01 -38.64
CA ASP A 520 27.46 -2.53 -38.70
C ASP A 520 28.07 -2.09 -37.36
N SER A 521 27.32 -2.09 -36.24
CA SER A 521 27.91 -1.79 -34.90
C SER A 521 27.13 -2.28 -33.67
N ILE A 522 26.47 -3.45 -33.72
CA ILE A 522 25.99 -4.10 -32.48
C ILE A 522 27.11 -4.95 -31.88
N GLU A 523 27.58 -4.60 -30.69
CA GLU A 523 28.68 -5.28 -29.99
C GLU A 523 28.25 -5.89 -28.64
N TRP A 524 29.09 -6.78 -28.10
CA TRP A 524 28.95 -7.31 -26.75
C TRP A 524 29.74 -6.44 -25.77
N VAL A 525 29.02 -5.58 -25.04
CA VAL A 525 29.60 -4.62 -24.10
C VAL A 525 29.62 -5.23 -22.69
N PRO A 526 30.77 -5.33 -21.99
CA PRO A 526 30.80 -5.71 -20.59
C PRO A 526 30.21 -4.60 -19.71
N VAL A 527 29.24 -4.94 -18.86
CA VAL A 527 28.48 -3.96 -18.05
C VAL A 527 28.65 -4.13 -16.53
N GLY A 528 29.38 -5.16 -16.09
CA GLY A 528 29.64 -5.44 -14.68
C GLY A 528 29.98 -6.91 -14.46
N LYS A 529 30.20 -7.28 -13.19
CA LYS A 529 30.45 -8.66 -12.78
C LYS A 529 29.18 -9.32 -12.22
N THR A 530 29.15 -10.65 -12.21
CA THR A 530 27.98 -11.42 -11.73
C THR A 530 27.52 -11.05 -10.33
N TRP A 531 28.44 -10.69 -9.43
CA TRP A 531 28.15 -10.27 -8.04
C TRP A 531 27.67 -8.82 -7.90
N ASP A 532 27.82 -7.99 -8.93
CA ASP A 532 27.28 -6.62 -8.93
C ASP A 532 25.74 -6.63 -9.08
N PHE A 533 25.18 -7.73 -9.58
CA PHE A 533 23.75 -7.93 -9.78
C PHE A 533 23.17 -8.91 -8.75
N PRO A 534 22.18 -8.48 -7.92
CA PRO A 534 21.67 -9.27 -6.81
C PRO A 534 20.89 -10.49 -7.27
N LYS A 535 21.10 -11.63 -6.60
CA LYS A 535 20.37 -12.89 -6.81
C LYS A 535 18.85 -12.67 -6.76
N ASP A 536 18.17 -13.17 -7.79
CA ASP A 536 16.72 -13.05 -8.01
C ASP A 536 16.21 -11.60 -7.96
N GLY A 537 17.04 -10.66 -8.41
CA GLY A 537 16.75 -9.24 -8.50
C GLY A 537 17.46 -8.57 -9.66
N GLY A 538 17.35 -7.24 -9.69
CA GLY A 538 18.07 -6.40 -10.64
C GLY A 538 18.93 -5.34 -9.98
N ALA A 539 19.78 -4.74 -10.83
CA ALA A 539 20.45 -3.47 -10.63
C ALA A 539 20.45 -2.68 -11.95
N THR A 540 20.91 -1.44 -11.92
CA THR A 540 20.93 -0.55 -13.10
C THR A 540 22.38 -0.29 -13.52
N ILE A 541 22.63 -0.21 -14.83
CA ILE A 541 23.88 0.28 -15.42
C ILE A 541 23.60 1.55 -16.24
N LYS A 542 24.63 2.38 -16.40
CA LYS A 542 24.63 3.52 -17.30
C LYS A 542 25.39 3.16 -18.58
N TYR A 543 24.83 3.49 -19.75
CA TYR A 543 25.45 3.31 -21.06
C TYR A 543 25.15 4.53 -21.91
N GLY A 544 26.15 5.36 -22.22
CA GLY A 544 25.91 6.71 -22.77
C GLY A 544 25.09 7.54 -21.78
N LYS A 545 23.97 8.10 -22.25
CA LYS A 545 22.92 8.74 -21.45
C LYS A 545 21.78 7.79 -21.07
N VAL A 546 21.85 6.50 -21.40
CA VAL A 546 20.78 5.52 -21.19
C VAL A 546 20.96 4.76 -19.88
N GLN A 547 19.85 4.47 -19.21
CA GLN A 547 19.80 3.60 -18.04
C GLN A 547 19.19 2.25 -18.39
N ILE A 548 19.98 1.19 -18.25
CA ILE A 548 19.55 -0.20 -18.54
C ILE A 548 19.44 -0.95 -17.22
N ALA A 549 18.32 -1.64 -17.01
CA ALA A 549 18.11 -2.55 -15.91
C ALA A 549 18.60 -3.95 -16.30
N VAL A 550 19.44 -4.56 -15.47
CA VAL A 550 19.99 -5.91 -15.68
C VAL A 550 19.58 -6.78 -14.49
N PHE A 551 19.15 -8.00 -14.80
CA PHE A 551 18.47 -8.91 -13.87
C PHE A 551 19.18 -10.26 -13.82
N ASN A 552 19.55 -10.68 -12.62
CA ASN A 552 20.11 -11.99 -12.32
C ASN A 552 18.97 -12.88 -11.80
N PHE A 553 18.34 -13.66 -12.67
CA PHE A 553 17.23 -14.53 -12.31
C PHE A 553 17.77 -15.90 -11.87
N SER A 554 18.55 -15.91 -10.78
CA SER A 554 19.31 -17.06 -10.30
C SER A 554 18.47 -18.32 -10.03
N SER A 555 17.25 -18.20 -9.50
CA SER A 555 16.34 -19.35 -9.32
C SER A 555 15.88 -20.02 -10.62
N ARG A 556 16.20 -19.44 -11.78
CA ARG A 556 15.99 -20.01 -13.11
C ARG A 556 17.29 -20.30 -13.89
N GLY A 557 18.42 -19.82 -13.39
CA GLY A 557 19.70 -19.80 -14.13
C GLY A 557 19.68 -18.88 -15.36
N GLU A 558 18.73 -17.95 -15.45
CA GLU A 558 18.53 -17.07 -16.61
C GLU A 558 18.95 -15.62 -16.28
N TRP A 559 19.43 -14.88 -17.29
CA TRP A 559 19.79 -13.46 -17.19
C TRP A 559 19.01 -12.63 -18.20
N TYR A 560 18.59 -11.44 -17.80
CA TYR A 560 17.78 -10.54 -18.63
C TYR A 560 18.20 -9.09 -18.50
N ALA A 561 17.95 -8.28 -19.52
CA ALA A 561 18.14 -6.84 -19.46
C ALA A 561 17.01 -6.11 -20.20
N THR A 562 16.62 -4.95 -19.68
CA THR A 562 15.58 -4.09 -20.26
C THR A 562 15.96 -2.61 -20.08
N GLN A 563 15.26 -1.69 -20.74
CA GLN A 563 15.28 -0.28 -20.31
C GLN A 563 14.93 -0.17 -18.81
N ASN A 564 15.52 0.77 -18.08
CA ASN A 564 15.19 0.99 -16.65
C ASN A 564 13.89 1.79 -16.48
N MET A 565 13.45 2.54 -17.50
CA MET A 565 12.25 3.37 -17.43
C MET A 565 10.96 2.55 -17.56
N CYS A 566 10.08 2.64 -16.56
CA CYS A 566 8.73 2.11 -16.64
C CYS A 566 7.81 3.07 -17.43
N PRO A 567 7.18 2.64 -18.55
CA PRO A 567 6.45 3.53 -19.46
C PRO A 567 5.21 4.20 -18.82
N HIS A 568 4.57 3.57 -17.84
CA HIS A 568 3.31 4.05 -17.24
C HIS A 568 3.36 5.47 -16.63
N LYS A 569 4.43 5.80 -15.89
CA LYS A 569 4.68 7.16 -15.35
C LYS A 569 6.17 7.52 -15.43
N LYS A 570 6.86 6.96 -16.42
CA LYS A 570 8.21 7.34 -16.87
C LYS A 570 9.25 7.47 -15.75
N ALA A 571 9.19 6.51 -14.81
CA ALA A 571 10.10 6.44 -13.68
C ALA A 571 11.20 5.40 -13.95
N PHE A 572 12.46 5.78 -13.75
CA PHE A 572 13.65 4.94 -13.93
C PHE A 572 13.84 4.00 -12.74
N VAL A 573 13.00 2.97 -12.66
CA VAL A 573 12.85 2.13 -11.46
C VAL A 573 12.76 0.62 -11.73
N LEU A 574 12.77 0.16 -12.98
CA LEU A 574 12.58 -1.27 -13.29
C LEU A 574 13.69 -2.16 -12.73
N GLY A 575 14.94 -1.69 -12.68
CA GLY A 575 16.06 -2.42 -12.05
C GLY A 575 15.86 -2.68 -10.55
N ARG A 576 14.92 -2.00 -9.89
CA ARG A 576 14.54 -2.22 -8.49
C ARG A 576 13.22 -2.98 -8.32
N GLY A 577 12.68 -3.53 -9.41
CA GLY A 577 11.46 -4.33 -9.43
C GLY A 577 11.61 -5.71 -8.77
N ILE A 578 10.47 -6.35 -8.51
CA ILE A 578 10.43 -7.74 -8.02
C ILE A 578 10.43 -8.66 -9.23
N LEU A 579 11.36 -9.62 -9.26
CA LEU A 579 11.37 -10.70 -10.25
C LEU A 579 10.38 -11.81 -9.88
N GLY A 580 9.85 -12.47 -10.89
CA GLY A 580 8.95 -13.60 -10.73
C GLY A 580 8.54 -14.18 -12.08
N ASP A 581 7.54 -15.05 -12.07
CA ASP A 581 6.89 -15.51 -13.30
C ASP A 581 5.37 -15.29 -13.25
N ALA A 582 4.75 -15.37 -14.43
CA ALA A 582 3.31 -15.52 -14.61
C ALA A 582 3.10 -16.62 -15.65
N ALA A 583 2.40 -17.70 -15.30
CA ALA A 583 2.32 -18.91 -16.11
C ALA A 583 3.68 -19.37 -16.71
N GLY A 584 4.77 -19.32 -15.92
CA GLY A 584 6.13 -19.68 -16.35
C GLY A 584 6.87 -18.64 -17.21
N THR A 585 6.20 -17.54 -17.61
CA THR A 585 6.83 -16.42 -18.32
C THR A 585 7.56 -15.53 -17.32
N PRO A 586 8.90 -15.38 -17.40
CA PRO A 586 9.66 -14.57 -16.47
C PRO A 586 9.32 -13.09 -16.64
N LYS A 587 9.09 -12.40 -15.53
CA LYS A 587 8.63 -11.01 -15.48
C LYS A 587 9.36 -10.17 -14.45
N VAL A 588 9.31 -8.85 -14.66
CA VAL A 588 9.62 -7.84 -13.65
C VAL A 588 8.36 -7.04 -13.31
N ALA A 589 8.06 -6.91 -12.02
CA ALA A 589 7.02 -6.04 -11.52
C ALA A 589 7.60 -4.65 -11.19
N CYS A 590 7.11 -3.61 -11.87
CA CYS A 590 7.47 -2.22 -11.60
C CYS A 590 7.24 -1.90 -10.12
N PRO A 591 8.26 -1.42 -9.38
CA PRO A 591 8.15 -1.28 -7.94
C PRO A 591 7.13 -0.22 -7.51
N LEU A 592 6.97 0.83 -8.31
CA LEU A 592 6.11 1.98 -8.03
C LEU A 592 4.63 1.77 -8.40
N HIS A 593 4.34 0.98 -9.44
CA HIS A 593 2.99 0.85 -10.01
C HIS A 593 2.46 -0.58 -10.11
N LYS A 594 3.29 -1.59 -9.84
CA LYS A 594 2.98 -3.02 -9.96
C LYS A 594 2.51 -3.48 -11.35
N LYS A 595 2.82 -2.70 -12.40
CA LYS A 595 2.76 -3.14 -13.81
C LYS A 595 3.85 -4.17 -14.06
N THR A 596 3.50 -5.27 -14.73
CA THR A 596 4.35 -6.45 -14.91
C THR A 596 4.71 -6.61 -16.38
N PHE A 597 6.00 -6.68 -16.68
CA PHE A 597 6.51 -6.79 -18.04
C PHE A 597 7.25 -8.11 -18.23
N SER A 598 7.06 -8.74 -19.39
CA SER A 598 7.83 -9.91 -19.82
C SER A 598 9.31 -9.55 -19.96
N LEU A 599 10.19 -10.31 -19.30
CA LEU A 599 11.64 -10.15 -19.45
C LEU A 599 12.19 -10.76 -20.75
N LYS A 600 11.37 -11.57 -21.45
CA LYS A 600 11.72 -12.16 -22.75
C LYS A 600 11.30 -11.27 -23.92
N THR A 601 10.08 -10.74 -23.88
CA THR A 601 9.46 -10.03 -25.01
C THR A 601 9.26 -8.54 -24.78
N GLY A 602 9.32 -8.04 -23.53
CA GLY A 602 9.07 -6.64 -23.19
C GLY A 602 7.59 -6.26 -23.04
N GLU A 603 6.66 -7.15 -23.40
CA GLU A 603 5.22 -6.88 -23.38
C GLU A 603 4.65 -6.74 -21.96
N SER A 604 3.62 -5.91 -21.77
CA SER A 604 2.85 -5.89 -20.52
C SER A 604 1.98 -7.14 -20.37
N LEU A 605 2.13 -7.82 -19.25
CA LEU A 605 1.35 -9.01 -18.89
C LEU A 605 0.00 -8.68 -18.24
N GLN A 606 -0.42 -7.41 -18.24
CA GLN A 606 -1.70 -6.94 -17.68
C GLN A 606 -2.69 -6.45 -18.75
N GLY A 607 -2.37 -6.65 -20.04
CA GLY A 607 -3.26 -6.33 -21.15
C GLY A 607 -3.34 -4.84 -21.51
N GLU A 608 -2.40 -4.01 -21.03
CA GLU A 608 -2.16 -2.69 -21.63
C GLU A 608 -1.18 -2.82 -22.79
N GLU A 609 -1.30 -1.97 -23.81
CA GLU A 609 -0.40 -1.99 -24.98
C GLU A 609 1.02 -1.41 -24.69
N TYR A 610 1.41 -1.28 -23.41
CA TYR A 610 2.76 -0.87 -23.03
C TYR A 610 3.79 -1.97 -23.33
N HIS A 611 4.94 -1.53 -23.85
CA HIS A 611 6.11 -2.36 -24.13
C HIS A 611 7.36 -1.74 -23.50
N ILE A 612 8.39 -2.55 -23.22
CA ILE A 612 9.72 -2.12 -22.80
C ILE A 612 10.80 -2.78 -23.66
N ARG A 613 11.80 -2.01 -24.12
CA ARG A 613 12.92 -2.57 -24.89
C ARG A 613 13.69 -3.58 -24.04
N THR A 614 13.92 -4.77 -24.58
CA THR A 614 14.74 -5.84 -24.00
C THR A 614 16.11 -5.91 -24.70
N PHE A 615 17.15 -6.34 -23.99
CA PHE A 615 18.50 -6.51 -24.53
C PHE A 615 19.00 -7.94 -24.28
N SER A 616 19.74 -8.52 -25.22
CA SER A 616 20.34 -9.86 -25.03
C SER A 616 21.46 -9.79 -24.01
N VAL A 617 21.48 -10.74 -23.07
CA VAL A 617 22.53 -10.89 -22.05
C VAL A 617 23.35 -12.14 -22.32
N ARG A 618 24.66 -12.07 -22.10
CA ARG A 618 25.56 -13.23 -22.03
C ARG A 618 26.42 -13.09 -20.78
N VAL A 619 26.79 -14.22 -20.17
CA VAL A 619 27.70 -14.26 -19.04
C VAL A 619 28.91 -15.11 -19.43
N ASP A 620 30.08 -14.49 -19.51
CA ASP A 620 31.33 -15.14 -19.87
C ASP A 620 32.24 -15.21 -18.63
N GLY A 621 32.18 -16.33 -17.91
CA GLY A 621 32.83 -16.47 -16.61
C GLY A 621 32.15 -15.56 -15.57
N ASP A 622 32.88 -14.57 -15.05
CA ASP A 622 32.33 -13.59 -14.11
C ASP A 622 31.83 -12.31 -14.78
N ASP A 623 32.07 -12.11 -16.08
CA ASP A 623 31.67 -10.91 -16.81
C ASP A 623 30.23 -11.02 -17.33
N VAL A 624 29.43 -9.98 -17.07
CA VAL A 624 28.08 -9.82 -17.62
C VAL A 624 28.16 -8.89 -18.82
N LEU A 625 27.76 -9.38 -20.00
CA LEU A 625 27.80 -8.64 -21.25
C LEU A 625 26.39 -8.42 -21.80
N LEU A 626 26.13 -7.23 -22.32
CA LEU A 626 24.92 -6.89 -23.05
C LEU A 626 25.22 -6.74 -24.54
N LYS A 627 24.33 -7.23 -25.39
CA LYS A 627 24.38 -6.96 -26.82
C LYS A 627 23.72 -5.61 -27.10
N LEU A 628 24.52 -4.58 -27.37
CA LEU A 628 24.10 -3.18 -27.49
C LEU A 628 24.57 -2.54 -28.81
N PRO A 629 23.78 -1.64 -29.43
CA PRO A 629 24.25 -0.76 -30.51
C PRO A 629 25.14 0.36 -29.93
N SER A 630 25.71 1.21 -30.78
CA SER A 630 26.49 2.36 -30.33
C SER A 630 25.71 3.30 -29.41
N THR A 631 26.43 4.04 -28.58
CA THR A 631 25.85 5.00 -27.62
C THR A 631 25.02 6.08 -28.31
N GLU A 632 25.42 6.54 -29.50
CA GLU A 632 24.74 7.60 -30.24
C GLU A 632 23.34 7.17 -30.69
N LEU A 633 23.19 5.90 -31.09
CA LEU A 633 21.92 5.33 -31.51
C LEU A 633 20.99 5.13 -30.30
N LEU A 634 21.52 4.55 -29.21
CA LEU A 634 20.69 4.27 -28.03
C LEU A 634 20.31 5.56 -27.27
N ASP A 635 21.20 6.55 -27.21
CA ASP A 635 20.92 7.87 -26.65
C ASP A 635 19.79 8.58 -27.41
N GLY A 636 19.74 8.43 -28.74
CA GLY A 636 18.69 9.00 -29.58
C GLY A 636 17.28 8.50 -29.26
N GLU A 637 17.15 7.28 -28.73
CA GLU A 637 15.85 6.66 -28.41
C GLU A 637 15.50 6.65 -26.91
N LEU A 638 16.49 6.37 -26.05
CA LEU A 638 16.27 5.96 -24.65
C LEU A 638 17.07 6.78 -23.63
N ALA A 639 17.70 7.90 -24.04
CA ALA A 639 18.43 8.75 -23.09
C ALA A 639 17.55 9.21 -21.94
N THR A 640 18.14 9.29 -20.73
CA THR A 640 17.48 9.74 -19.50
C THR A 640 16.71 11.04 -19.73
N GLU A 641 17.33 12.01 -20.40
CA GLU A 641 16.75 13.33 -20.69
C GLU A 641 15.45 13.28 -21.53
N ILE A 642 15.32 12.34 -22.47
CA ILE A 642 14.09 12.11 -23.26
C ILE A 642 12.98 11.66 -22.29
N GLY A 643 13.28 10.64 -21.47
CA GLY A 643 12.36 10.16 -20.44
C GLY A 643 11.96 11.25 -19.43
N CYS A 644 12.87 12.17 -19.09
CA CYS A 644 12.63 13.28 -18.18
C CYS A 644 11.68 14.33 -18.76
N GLN A 645 11.95 14.82 -19.97
CA GLN A 645 11.07 15.77 -20.68
C GLN A 645 9.66 15.21 -20.82
N LEU A 646 9.58 13.93 -21.17
CA LEU A 646 8.35 13.17 -21.26
C LEU A 646 7.64 12.96 -19.90
N ALA A 647 8.35 13.10 -18.77
CA ALA A 647 7.82 12.91 -17.41
C ALA A 647 7.46 14.23 -16.69
N THR A 648 7.80 15.39 -17.25
CA THR A 648 7.47 16.72 -16.73
C THR A 648 6.36 17.38 -17.55
N SER A 649 5.71 18.41 -16.99
CA SER A 649 4.61 19.14 -17.65
C SER A 649 5.03 20.47 -18.29
N CYS A 650 6.33 20.73 -18.44
CA CYS A 650 6.85 22.04 -18.83
C CYS A 650 7.30 22.06 -20.30
N GLN A 651 6.82 23.05 -21.07
CA GLN A 651 7.14 23.22 -22.50
C GLN A 651 8.43 24.02 -22.77
N THR A 652 9.21 24.37 -21.75
CA THR A 652 10.46 25.13 -21.92
C THR A 652 11.68 24.22 -21.97
N SER A 653 12.56 24.50 -22.93
CA SER A 653 13.79 23.72 -23.16
C SER A 653 14.67 23.65 -21.91
N CYS A 654 15.18 22.46 -21.64
CA CYS A 654 16.09 22.21 -20.52
C CYS A 654 17.44 22.87 -20.80
N SER A 655 17.60 24.12 -20.37
CA SER A 655 18.84 24.89 -20.49
C SER A 655 19.45 25.10 -19.10
N SER A 656 20.59 24.44 -18.87
CA SER A 656 21.54 24.67 -17.78
C SER A 656 20.92 24.96 -16.39
N ALA A 657 20.94 23.97 -15.50
CA ALA A 657 20.85 24.21 -14.06
C ALA A 657 22.06 25.05 -13.62
N ALA A 658 21.94 26.37 -13.73
CA ALA A 658 22.99 27.31 -13.39
C ALA A 658 23.31 27.22 -11.90
N ALA A 659 24.60 27.14 -11.57
CA ALA A 659 25.05 27.33 -10.21
C ALA A 659 24.62 28.72 -9.72
N GLN A 660 23.66 28.78 -8.79
CA GLN A 660 23.32 30.02 -8.11
C GLN A 660 24.18 30.20 -6.84
N PRO A 661 24.55 31.45 -6.50
CA PRO A 661 25.63 31.70 -5.56
C PRO A 661 25.20 31.46 -4.11
N ARG A 662 26.19 31.13 -3.27
CA ARG A 662 26.04 31.32 -1.82
C ARG A 662 26.05 32.82 -1.50
N GLU A 663 24.89 33.40 -1.28
CA GLU A 663 24.78 34.55 -0.37
C GLU A 663 23.94 34.17 0.85
N LEU A 664 24.44 34.60 2.00
CA LEU A 664 23.96 34.24 3.33
C LEU A 664 23.07 35.35 3.89
N LEU A 665 22.08 34.93 4.68
CA LEU A 665 21.55 35.64 5.85
C LEU A 665 21.06 37.09 5.67
N GLU A 666 19.76 37.29 5.90
CA GLU A 666 19.32 38.18 6.99
C GLU A 666 17.92 37.77 7.49
N VAL A 667 17.65 38.08 8.78
CA VAL A 667 16.49 37.69 9.63
C VAL A 667 16.49 36.25 10.16
#